data_AF-A0A9X1UC82-F1
#
_entry.id   AF-A0A9X1UC82-F1
#
_cell.length_a   1.000
_cell.length_b   1.000
_cell.length_c   1.000
_cell.angle_alpha   90.00
_cell.angle_beta   90.00
_cell.angle_gamma   90.00
#
_symmetry.space_group_name_H-M   'P 1'
#
loop_
_entity.id
_entity.type
_entity.pdbx_description
1 polymer ?
#
loop_
_entity_poly.entity_id
_entity_poly.type
_entity_poly.pdbx_seq_one_letter_code
_entity_poly.pdbx_strand_id
1 'polypeptide(L)'
;MAGRQRIDRVRRQYNQWVANQTLEDYALRFTAKSARRWSAARVANTAIGAISFLVLEAIGGTITLNYGVTNAASAILVVSVIIFCCGVPIAYYAAKCGIDIDLLTRGAGFGYIGSTVTSLIYASFTFIFFAIEAVILATALEMCLGIPRPIGYLISAIAIIPLVTYGITLISRFQLWTQPLWVVLHILPFAAIAWASPHSFTEWHKFAGEHGDLGGHFDLLLFGVASSVVFSLVAQIGEQVDFLRFLPRDRRTSKASWWIALMSAGPGWIVLGALKLLAGSFLAFFALSHGVPPEEAAEPAHMYLVAFRYVLSDPDLALALTGFFVVLSQIKINVTNAYAGSIAWSNFFSRLTHSHPGRVVWLVFNVMVALLLMEIGVYKALEQTLALYSNVAIAWVGALVSDLVINKPLGLRPPQMEFKRAHLYDINPVGVGAMTLAIIVSIAAFYGLFGPTMKALAAFVALTVAFVTAPVIAWLTDGKFYIARKPKRSWANIEAIQCCICEHSFEPEDTTSCPAYAGPICSLCCSLDARCHDLCKPHGRAQVQFSEALSKILPQPIYQRINSQFGHYIGVFVVSAGLVALVLGLIYLQTSASVHGENALVSNVLWKVFFSLSIIIGVVAWLFVLAQQSRRAAEAETRRQTALLIQEIDAHKRTDAELQRAKEVAESANLAKSRYVVGLSHELRSPLNAISGYAQLLEQDATLNAKPRDQVRVVRRSADHLSGLIDGILDISKIEAGRLYLSRDEVRLSEFLDQLVGMFRLQAGAKGIDFLFRRPATLPTVVYADEKRLRQVLINLLSNAIKFTQTGSVQFVVHYRSPVAEFEVIDTGPGIQGDDLERIFAPFERGALGVSQPQTGTGLGLTISRLLAGVMGGDIKVASTVGRGSTFKVKMLLSEVTNPRRIAPVEAPVSGYHGARKTILITDDDPVHRDLLREVLTPLGFILLSAADGPGCLALAQHCRPDLFLLDISMPAMDGWTVAEQLRAAGHHQARILMVSASALEAHGAPLAQPFHDGYLMKPIDIPRLLETIRQLLRIEWQYGSDETVVPLWRPESGSRPPVRHIEALIGLGQIGYVKAIQLKLDEIGSEHPEHADFVAEMRSLVDRFDLDQYMTTLKTLHAYEH
;
A
#
# COMPACT_ATOMS: atom_id res chain seq x y z
N MET A 1 -26.02 3.83 11.61
CA MET A 1 -25.19 2.87 10.87
C MET A 1 -23.84 2.77 11.56
N ALA A 2 -23.51 1.64 12.19
CA ALA A 2 -22.23 1.46 12.88
C ALA A 2 -21.08 1.49 11.87
N GLY A 3 -20.08 2.35 12.10
CA GLY A 3 -18.93 2.56 11.23
C GLY A 3 -18.25 1.24 10.90
N ARG A 4 -18.08 0.96 9.60
CA ARG A 4 -17.29 -0.16 9.11
C ARG A 4 -15.84 0.08 9.54
N GLN A 5 -15.38 -0.57 10.60
CA GLN A 5 -13.95 -0.77 10.83
C GLN A 5 -13.41 -1.53 9.61
N ARG A 6 -12.82 -0.80 8.65
CA ARG A 6 -12.05 -1.40 7.56
C ARG A 6 -10.74 -1.90 8.19
N ILE A 7 -10.73 -3.15 8.60
CA ILE A 7 -9.49 -3.83 8.99
C ILE A 7 -8.71 -4.06 7.71
N ASP A 8 -7.49 -3.53 7.63
CA ASP A 8 -6.64 -3.73 6.46
C ASP A 8 -6.37 -5.22 6.23
N ARG A 9 -6.52 -5.63 4.97
CA ARG A 9 -6.33 -7.00 4.53
C ARG A 9 -4.83 -7.25 4.40
N VAL A 10 -4.20 -7.64 5.49
CA VAL A 10 -2.83 -8.17 5.45
C VAL A 10 -2.90 -9.63 5.00
N ARG A 11 -2.23 -9.94 3.88
CA ARG A 11 -2.14 -11.32 3.37
C ARG A 11 -1.49 -12.21 4.43
N ARG A 12 -2.20 -13.25 4.88
CA ARG A 12 -1.66 -14.19 5.87
C ARG A 12 -0.68 -15.13 5.17
N GLN A 13 0.62 -14.92 5.40
CA GLN A 13 1.65 -15.90 5.03
C GLN A 13 1.61 -17.04 6.03
N TYR A 14 1.20 -18.22 5.58
CA TYR A 14 1.28 -19.43 6.38
C TYR A 14 2.73 -19.90 6.44
N ASN A 15 3.18 -20.38 7.60
CA ASN A 15 4.47 -21.05 7.70
C ASN A 15 4.48 -22.25 6.73
N GLN A 16 5.63 -22.65 6.16
CA GLN A 16 5.69 -23.70 5.11
C GLN A 16 4.97 -24.99 5.52
N TRP A 17 4.98 -25.31 6.82
CA TRP A 17 4.33 -26.50 7.38
C TRP A 17 2.80 -26.43 7.40
N VAL A 18 2.23 -25.22 7.45
CA VAL A 18 0.77 -24.98 7.41
C VAL A 18 0.28 -24.80 5.96
N ALA A 19 1.13 -24.27 5.08
CA ALA A 19 0.82 -24.09 3.67
C ALA A 19 0.77 -25.43 2.89
N ASN A 20 1.58 -26.41 3.29
CA ASN A 20 1.61 -27.72 2.66
C ASN A 20 0.45 -28.61 3.15
N GLN A 21 -0.59 -28.75 2.31
CA GLN A 21 -1.77 -29.55 2.59
C GLN A 21 -1.46 -31.03 2.89
N THR A 22 -0.33 -31.56 2.41
CA THR A 22 0.08 -32.95 2.71
C THR A 22 0.67 -33.10 4.11
N LEU A 23 1.30 -32.06 4.65
CA LEU A 23 1.81 -32.06 6.03
C LEU A 23 0.69 -31.72 7.02
N GLU A 24 -0.24 -30.85 6.64
CA GLU A 24 -1.34 -30.39 7.51
C GLU A 24 -2.54 -31.36 7.53
N ASP A 25 -2.74 -32.15 6.47
CA ASP A 25 -3.76 -33.20 6.33
C ASP A 25 -5.17 -32.77 6.76
N TYR A 26 -5.53 -31.52 6.49
CA TYR A 26 -6.84 -30.94 6.80
C TYR A 26 -7.17 -30.97 8.32
N ALA A 27 -6.17 -30.85 9.20
CA ALA A 27 -6.33 -30.90 10.66
C ALA A 27 -7.27 -29.82 11.25
N LEU A 28 -7.64 -28.80 10.46
CA LEU A 28 -8.54 -27.72 10.88
C LEU A 28 -9.67 -27.42 9.88
N ARG A 29 -9.82 -28.25 8.85
CA ARG A 29 -10.69 -27.97 7.70
C ARG A 29 -11.57 -29.16 7.36
N PHE A 30 -12.66 -28.83 6.68
CA PHE A 30 -13.40 -29.82 5.92
C PHE A 30 -12.48 -30.53 4.93
N THR A 31 -12.62 -31.85 4.82
CA THR A 31 -11.89 -32.63 3.83
C THR A 31 -12.49 -32.36 2.44
N ALA A 32 -11.78 -31.55 1.65
CA ALA A 32 -12.16 -31.17 0.29
C ALA A 32 -12.53 -32.40 -0.55
N LYS A 33 -13.50 -32.27 -1.47
CA LYS A 33 -13.91 -33.38 -2.34
C LYS A 33 -12.71 -33.87 -3.17
N SER A 34 -11.87 -32.95 -3.62
CA SER A 34 -10.61 -33.24 -4.33
C SER A 34 -9.60 -34.06 -3.52
N ALA A 35 -9.64 -33.99 -2.18
CA ALA A 35 -8.75 -34.72 -1.29
C ALA A 35 -9.19 -36.17 -1.06
N ARG A 36 -10.46 -36.52 -1.34
CA ARG A 36 -11.02 -37.87 -1.15
C ARG A 36 -10.71 -38.79 -2.34
N ARG A 37 -9.41 -38.88 -2.66
CA ARG A 37 -8.90 -39.56 -3.87
C ARG A 37 -8.63 -41.05 -3.70
N TRP A 38 -8.61 -41.56 -2.47
CA TRP A 38 -8.29 -42.96 -2.18
C TRP A 38 -9.49 -43.87 -2.41
N SER A 39 -9.25 -45.12 -2.80
CA SER A 39 -10.31 -46.11 -2.97
C SER A 39 -10.96 -46.46 -1.62
N ALA A 40 -12.25 -46.78 -1.64
CA ALA A 40 -13.00 -47.17 -0.44
C ALA A 40 -12.33 -48.33 0.31
N ALA A 41 -11.82 -49.33 -0.42
CA ALA A 41 -11.07 -50.45 0.15
C ALA A 41 -9.76 -50.02 0.85
N ARG A 42 -9.03 -49.04 0.29
CA ARG A 42 -7.79 -48.54 0.91
C ARG A 42 -8.06 -47.79 2.20
N VAL A 43 -9.10 -46.95 2.22
CA VAL A 43 -9.54 -46.23 3.44
C VAL A 43 -9.95 -47.25 4.50
N ALA A 44 -10.75 -48.25 4.13
CA ALA A 44 -11.17 -49.30 5.05
C ALA A 44 -10.01 -50.13 5.61
N ASN A 45 -9.06 -50.54 4.76
CA ASN A 45 -7.89 -51.28 5.24
C ASN A 45 -7.00 -50.43 6.17
N THR A 46 -6.87 -49.13 5.91
CA THR A 46 -6.09 -48.22 6.77
C THR A 46 -6.73 -48.10 8.15
N ALA A 47 -8.07 -47.93 8.20
CA ALA A 47 -8.84 -47.90 9.45
C ALA A 47 -8.76 -49.22 10.22
N ILE A 48 -8.88 -50.37 9.55
CA ILE A 48 -8.70 -51.70 10.17
C ILE A 48 -7.28 -51.88 10.72
N GLY A 49 -6.26 -51.31 10.06
CA GLY A 49 -4.89 -51.32 10.54
C GLY A 49 -4.72 -50.68 11.92
N ALA A 50 -5.60 -49.74 12.30
CA ALA A 50 -5.65 -49.16 13.64
C ALA A 50 -6.20 -50.12 14.72
N ILE A 51 -6.61 -51.35 14.38
CA ILE A 51 -7.07 -52.38 15.35
C ILE A 51 -5.91 -53.27 15.82
N SER A 52 -4.68 -52.94 15.41
CA SER A 52 -3.46 -53.71 15.74
C SER A 52 -3.00 -53.62 17.19
N PHE A 53 -3.63 -52.75 17.97
CA PHE A 53 -3.25 -52.41 19.34
C PHE A 53 -3.45 -53.57 20.32
N LEU A 54 -2.50 -53.75 21.24
CA LEU A 54 -2.47 -54.90 22.16
C LEU A 54 -3.09 -54.58 23.52
N VAL A 55 -3.44 -53.32 23.78
CA VAL A 55 -4.21 -52.95 24.97
C VAL A 55 -5.57 -53.65 25.01
N LEU A 56 -6.17 -54.03 23.87
CA LEU A 56 -7.38 -54.85 23.88
C LEU A 56 -7.14 -56.20 24.54
N GLU A 57 -6.06 -56.88 24.18
CA GLU A 57 -5.70 -58.14 24.82
C GLU A 57 -5.40 -57.95 26.31
N ALA A 58 -4.68 -56.89 26.67
CA ALA A 58 -4.37 -56.56 28.06
C ALA A 58 -5.64 -56.27 28.90
N ILE A 59 -6.56 -55.45 28.38
CA ILE A 59 -7.84 -55.15 29.03
C ILE A 59 -8.67 -56.42 29.18
N GLY A 60 -8.79 -57.21 28.11
CA GLY A 60 -9.55 -58.47 28.10
C GLY A 60 -9.00 -59.49 29.10
N GLY A 61 -7.67 -59.58 29.20
CA GLY A 61 -6.98 -60.38 30.21
C GLY A 61 -7.27 -59.87 31.63
N THR A 62 -7.05 -58.58 31.88
CA THR A 62 -7.22 -57.96 33.20
C THR A 62 -8.64 -58.14 33.74
N ILE A 63 -9.68 -57.85 32.94
CA ILE A 63 -11.07 -58.03 33.40
C ILE A 63 -11.41 -59.51 33.62
N THR A 64 -10.77 -60.43 32.91
CA THR A 64 -11.00 -61.88 33.08
C THR A 64 -10.34 -62.38 34.35
N LEU A 65 -9.08 -62.02 34.59
CA LEU A 65 -8.34 -62.37 35.80
C LEU A 65 -9.05 -61.86 37.05
N ASN A 66 -9.60 -60.65 37.00
CA ASN A 66 -10.31 -60.06 38.15
C ASN A 66 -11.75 -60.58 38.32
N TYR A 67 -12.53 -60.69 37.25
CA TYR A 67 -14.00 -60.84 37.32
C TYR A 67 -14.56 -62.14 36.73
N GLY A 68 -13.69 -62.99 36.17
CA GLY A 68 -14.07 -64.25 35.54
C GLY A 68 -14.58 -64.11 34.11
N VAL A 69 -14.57 -65.23 33.38
CA VAL A 69 -14.91 -65.26 31.95
C VAL A 69 -16.37 -64.93 31.69
N THR A 70 -17.30 -65.42 32.51
CA THR A 70 -18.75 -65.16 32.33
C THR A 70 -19.06 -63.66 32.35
N ASN A 71 -18.56 -62.94 33.35
CA ASN A 71 -18.81 -61.50 33.50
C ASN A 71 -18.03 -60.70 32.45
N ALA A 72 -16.76 -61.06 32.20
CA ALA A 72 -15.93 -60.42 31.19
C ALA A 72 -16.52 -60.55 29.77
N ALA A 73 -16.88 -61.77 29.35
CA ALA A 73 -17.45 -62.02 28.03
C ALA A 73 -18.80 -61.33 27.84
N SER A 74 -19.65 -61.33 28.88
CA SER A 74 -20.93 -60.61 28.88
C SER A 74 -20.72 -59.09 28.75
N ALA A 75 -19.78 -58.52 29.51
CA ALA A 75 -19.42 -57.11 29.44
C ALA A 75 -18.87 -56.73 28.06
N ILE A 76 -17.93 -57.51 27.53
CA ILE A 76 -17.36 -57.33 26.18
C ILE A 76 -18.47 -57.32 25.13
N LEU A 77 -19.36 -58.32 25.14
CA LEU A 77 -20.43 -58.42 24.14
C LEU A 77 -21.40 -57.23 24.22
N VAL A 78 -21.95 -56.94 25.40
CA VAL A 78 -22.96 -55.88 25.58
C VAL A 78 -22.39 -54.51 25.23
N VAL A 79 -21.22 -54.18 25.77
CA VAL A 79 -20.59 -52.89 25.51
C VAL A 79 -20.17 -52.75 24.04
N SER A 80 -19.69 -53.84 23.42
CA SER A 80 -19.34 -53.83 21.99
C SER A 80 -20.54 -53.53 21.10
N VAL A 81 -21.71 -54.10 21.41
CA VAL A 81 -22.96 -53.79 20.70
C VAL A 81 -23.32 -52.31 20.88
N ILE A 82 -23.21 -51.77 22.09
CA ILE A 82 -23.49 -50.36 22.36
C ILE A 82 -22.53 -49.44 21.58
N ILE A 83 -21.22 -49.71 21.62
CA ILE A 83 -20.20 -48.96 20.87
C ILE A 83 -20.47 -49.06 19.36
N PHE A 84 -20.82 -50.24 18.84
CA PHE A 84 -21.20 -50.42 17.45
C PHE A 84 -22.39 -49.53 17.06
N CYS A 85 -23.48 -49.60 17.84
CA CYS A 85 -24.69 -48.81 17.64
C CYS A 85 -24.41 -47.29 17.70
N CYS A 86 -23.56 -46.85 18.62
CA CYS A 86 -23.12 -45.45 18.71
C CYS A 86 -22.24 -45.04 17.52
N GLY A 87 -21.38 -45.93 17.04
CA GLY A 87 -20.46 -45.69 15.93
C GLY A 87 -21.15 -45.52 14.58
N VAL A 88 -22.25 -46.24 14.32
CA VAL A 88 -22.99 -46.20 13.03
C VAL A 88 -23.39 -44.76 12.62
N PRO A 89 -24.14 -43.98 13.42
CA PRO A 89 -24.55 -42.63 13.03
C PRO A 89 -23.36 -41.67 12.93
N ILE A 90 -22.38 -41.78 13.83
CA ILE A 90 -21.18 -40.93 13.82
C ILE A 90 -20.41 -41.15 12.52
N ALA A 91 -20.10 -42.42 12.20
CA ALA A 91 -19.40 -42.81 10.99
C ALA A 91 -20.14 -42.36 9.73
N TYR A 92 -21.46 -42.59 9.66
CA TYR A 92 -22.27 -42.19 8.52
C TYR A 92 -22.19 -40.68 8.25
N TYR A 93 -22.38 -39.84 9.28
CA TYR A 93 -22.36 -38.39 9.10
C TYR A 93 -20.97 -37.84 8.85
N ALA A 94 -19.95 -38.37 9.52
CA ALA A 94 -18.55 -38.02 9.27
C ALA A 94 -18.15 -38.32 7.82
N ALA A 95 -18.43 -39.51 7.30
CA ALA A 95 -18.12 -39.88 5.91
C ALA A 95 -18.92 -39.05 4.90
N LYS A 96 -20.23 -38.90 5.15
CA LYS A 96 -21.15 -38.15 4.28
C LYS A 96 -20.71 -36.69 4.14
N CYS A 97 -20.33 -36.06 5.24
CA CYS A 97 -19.90 -34.67 5.27
C CYS A 97 -18.38 -34.51 5.05
N GLY A 98 -17.56 -35.55 5.21
CA GLY A 98 -16.09 -35.49 5.30
C GLY A 98 -15.58 -34.46 6.28
N ILE A 99 -15.98 -34.69 7.53
CA ILE A 99 -15.59 -33.92 8.70
C ILE A 99 -15.04 -34.90 9.74
N ASP A 100 -14.10 -34.44 10.55
CA ASP A 100 -13.59 -35.20 11.70
C ASP A 100 -14.63 -35.22 12.85
N ILE A 101 -14.30 -35.94 13.93
CA ILE A 101 -15.20 -36.08 15.07
C ILE A 101 -15.42 -34.74 15.81
N ASP A 102 -14.43 -33.86 15.81
CA ASP A 102 -14.50 -32.55 16.46
C ASP A 102 -15.46 -31.60 15.72
N LEU A 103 -15.33 -31.50 14.40
CA LEU A 103 -16.21 -30.72 13.52
C LEU A 103 -17.62 -31.29 13.48
N LEU A 104 -17.77 -32.62 13.59
CA LEU A 104 -19.07 -33.26 13.77
C LEU A 104 -19.72 -32.83 15.09
N THR A 105 -18.98 -32.95 16.20
CA THR A 105 -19.46 -32.60 17.54
C THR A 105 -19.89 -31.14 17.62
N ARG A 106 -19.10 -30.26 17.00
CA ARG A 106 -19.37 -28.84 16.87
C ARG A 106 -20.75 -28.52 16.29
N GLY A 107 -21.14 -29.20 15.22
CA GLY A 107 -22.45 -29.05 14.57
C GLY A 107 -23.57 -29.87 15.21
N ALA A 108 -23.23 -30.79 16.11
CA ALA A 108 -24.15 -31.73 16.77
C ALA A 108 -24.41 -31.33 18.24
N GLY A 109 -24.84 -30.09 18.47
CA GLY A 109 -25.31 -29.68 19.79
C GLY A 109 -24.26 -29.09 20.73
N PHE A 110 -22.97 -29.01 20.38
CA PHE A 110 -21.94 -28.47 21.29
C PHE A 110 -21.56 -27.01 21.03
N GLY A 111 -21.65 -26.53 19.78
CA GLY A 111 -21.21 -25.17 19.41
C GLY A 111 -19.69 -25.09 19.22
N TYR A 112 -19.19 -23.89 18.91
CA TYR A 112 -17.78 -23.71 18.49
C TYR A 112 -16.76 -23.87 19.62
N ILE A 113 -16.99 -23.21 20.76
CA ILE A 113 -16.12 -23.29 21.93
C ILE A 113 -16.51 -24.50 22.79
N GLY A 114 -17.79 -24.87 22.83
CA GLY A 114 -18.24 -26.08 23.53
C GLY A 114 -17.57 -27.35 23.02
N SER A 115 -17.32 -27.48 21.70
CA SER A 115 -16.57 -28.60 21.13
C SER A 115 -15.07 -28.60 21.50
N THR A 116 -14.54 -27.54 22.11
CA THR A 116 -13.17 -27.55 22.63
C THR A 116 -13.03 -28.49 23.83
N VAL A 117 -14.07 -28.64 24.65
CA VAL A 117 -14.08 -29.60 25.76
C VAL A 117 -13.99 -31.03 25.22
N THR A 118 -14.72 -31.33 24.14
CA THR A 118 -14.73 -32.67 23.54
C THR A 118 -13.42 -32.99 22.84
N SER A 119 -12.78 -32.02 22.19
CA SER A 119 -11.42 -32.22 21.65
C SER A 119 -10.38 -32.46 22.73
N LEU A 120 -10.55 -31.88 23.93
CA LEU A 120 -9.68 -32.19 25.06
C LEU A 120 -9.89 -33.62 25.54
N ILE A 121 -11.14 -34.07 25.66
CA ILE A 121 -11.47 -35.47 26.00
C ILE A 121 -10.83 -36.42 24.98
N TYR A 122 -10.98 -36.12 23.69
CA TYR A 122 -10.38 -36.93 22.62
C TYR A 122 -8.85 -36.86 22.59
N ALA A 123 -8.24 -35.69 22.79
CA ALA A 123 -6.79 -35.58 22.90
C ALA A 123 -6.26 -36.39 24.11
N SER A 124 -6.96 -36.33 25.25
CA SER A 124 -6.65 -37.14 26.43
C SER A 124 -6.66 -38.63 26.16
N PHE A 125 -7.67 -39.12 25.46
CA PHE A 125 -7.69 -40.50 24.99
C PHE A 125 -6.42 -40.88 24.23
N THR A 126 -6.05 -40.08 23.22
CA THR A 126 -4.97 -40.41 22.31
C THR A 126 -3.60 -40.46 23.01
N PHE A 127 -3.30 -39.54 23.93
CA PHE A 127 -2.03 -39.60 24.66
C PHE A 127 -2.02 -40.66 25.77
N ILE A 128 -3.18 -40.99 26.37
CA ILE A 128 -3.28 -42.08 27.35
C ILE A 128 -3.00 -43.42 26.66
N PHE A 129 -3.69 -43.70 25.55
CA PHE A 129 -3.49 -44.94 24.80
C PHE A 129 -2.11 -45.00 24.15
N PHE A 130 -1.58 -43.87 23.67
CA PHE A 130 -0.18 -43.82 23.21
C PHE A 130 0.79 -44.21 24.33
N ALA A 131 0.60 -43.70 25.56
CA ALA A 131 1.45 -44.05 26.69
C ALA A 131 1.34 -45.53 27.05
N ILE A 132 0.14 -46.10 27.11
CA ILE A 132 -0.04 -47.52 27.46
C ILE A 132 0.58 -48.44 26.39
N GLU A 133 0.35 -48.18 25.11
CA GLU A 133 0.94 -48.97 24.01
C GLU A 133 2.47 -48.81 23.97
N ALA A 134 2.99 -47.60 24.20
CA ALA A 134 4.45 -47.40 24.31
C ALA A 134 5.06 -48.10 25.54
N VAL A 135 4.31 -48.28 26.63
CA VAL A 135 4.74 -49.12 27.76
C VAL A 135 4.83 -50.59 27.34
N ILE A 136 3.81 -51.13 26.65
CA ILE A 136 3.83 -52.51 26.13
C ILE A 136 5.04 -52.72 25.19
N LEU A 137 5.33 -51.73 24.35
CA LEU A 137 6.50 -51.76 23.48
C LEU A 137 7.81 -51.76 24.27
N ALA A 138 7.93 -50.92 25.30
CA ALA A 138 9.12 -50.86 26.14
C ALA A 138 9.34 -52.17 26.91
N THR A 139 8.28 -52.82 27.40
CA THR A 139 8.37 -54.16 28.02
C THR A 139 8.91 -55.18 27.04
N ALA A 140 8.44 -55.20 25.78
CA ALA A 140 8.98 -56.11 24.78
C ALA A 140 10.45 -55.83 24.44
N LEU A 141 10.87 -54.55 24.41
CA LEU A 141 12.28 -54.17 24.22
C LEU A 141 13.17 -54.59 25.40
N GLU A 142 12.66 -54.49 26.63
CA GLU A 142 13.33 -54.98 27.84
C GLU A 142 13.49 -56.51 27.77
N MET A 143 12.42 -57.24 27.46
CA MET A 143 12.43 -58.70 27.36
C MET A 143 13.35 -59.23 26.26
N CYS A 144 13.34 -58.61 25.06
CA CYS A 144 14.06 -59.14 23.91
C CYS A 144 15.51 -58.64 23.80
N LEU A 145 15.79 -57.40 24.23
CA LEU A 145 17.08 -56.74 24.02
C LEU A 145 17.76 -56.30 25.32
N GLY A 146 17.12 -56.46 26.48
CA GLY A 146 17.64 -55.98 27.77
C GLY A 146 17.68 -54.45 27.88
N ILE A 147 16.90 -53.73 27.09
CA ILE A 147 16.87 -52.26 27.10
C ILE A 147 16.13 -51.77 28.36
N PRO A 148 16.72 -50.89 29.19
CA PRO A 148 16.03 -50.33 30.35
C PRO A 148 14.77 -49.54 29.96
N ARG A 149 13.70 -49.67 30.76
CA ARG A 149 12.39 -49.06 30.47
C ARG A 149 12.40 -47.57 30.09
N PRO A 150 13.13 -46.66 30.78
CA PRO A 150 13.15 -45.24 30.39
C PRO A 150 13.71 -45.02 28.97
N ILE A 151 14.75 -45.78 28.60
CA ILE A 151 15.30 -45.75 27.24
C ILE A 151 14.30 -46.36 26.25
N GLY A 152 13.63 -47.44 26.65
CA GLY A 152 12.53 -48.05 25.89
C GLY A 152 11.38 -47.07 25.60
N TYR A 153 10.97 -46.26 26.58
CA TYR A 153 9.94 -45.21 26.41
C TYR A 153 10.39 -44.16 25.40
N LEU A 154 11.64 -43.68 25.50
CA LEU A 154 12.20 -42.70 24.58
C LEU A 154 12.25 -43.21 23.14
N ILE A 155 12.73 -44.44 22.93
CA ILE A 155 12.79 -45.08 21.60
C ILE A 155 11.37 -45.21 21.03
N SER A 156 10.43 -45.73 21.84
CA SER A 156 9.03 -45.93 21.47
C SER A 156 8.34 -44.62 21.08
N ALA A 157 8.66 -43.53 21.75
CA ALA A 157 8.11 -42.21 21.47
C ALA A 157 8.68 -41.59 20.18
N ILE A 158 10.00 -41.60 20.02
CA ILE A 158 10.69 -40.91 18.91
C ILE A 158 10.47 -41.63 17.58
N ALA A 159 10.46 -42.97 17.57
CA ALA A 159 10.34 -43.77 16.34
C ALA A 159 9.05 -43.47 15.54
N ILE A 160 8.02 -42.95 16.19
CA ILE A 160 6.69 -42.70 15.60
C ILE A 160 6.64 -41.38 14.81
N ILE A 161 7.41 -40.38 15.22
CA ILE A 161 7.33 -39.02 14.66
C ILE A 161 7.53 -38.99 13.13
N PRO A 162 8.57 -39.65 12.55
CA PRO A 162 8.79 -39.66 11.11
C PRO A 162 7.64 -40.31 10.32
N LEU A 163 7.01 -41.34 10.88
CA LEU A 163 5.93 -42.10 10.23
C LEU A 163 4.62 -41.30 10.14
N VAL A 164 4.40 -40.34 11.05
CA VAL A 164 3.17 -39.52 11.13
C VAL A 164 3.29 -38.17 10.43
N THR A 165 4.52 -37.69 10.19
CA THR A 165 4.79 -36.35 9.65
C THR A 165 4.09 -36.10 8.30
N TYR A 166 3.94 -37.12 7.46
CA TYR A 166 3.26 -37.01 6.15
C TYR A 166 1.77 -37.44 6.16
N GLY A 167 1.18 -37.56 7.35
CA GLY A 167 -0.25 -37.80 7.54
C GLY A 167 -0.72 -39.12 6.94
N ILE A 168 -1.98 -39.16 6.50
CA ILE A 168 -2.65 -40.37 6.02
C ILE A 168 -1.94 -41.05 4.84
N THR A 169 -1.15 -40.32 4.04
CA THR A 169 -0.48 -40.90 2.87
C THR A 169 0.59 -41.91 3.26
N LEU A 170 1.45 -41.57 4.23
CA LEU A 170 2.50 -42.46 4.71
C LEU A 170 1.92 -43.55 5.62
N ILE A 171 0.97 -43.18 6.47
CA ILE A 171 0.25 -44.11 7.35
C ILE A 171 -0.43 -45.21 6.53
N SER A 172 -1.20 -44.84 5.50
CA SER A 172 -1.90 -45.83 4.65
C SER A 172 -0.94 -46.78 3.94
N ARG A 173 0.22 -46.29 3.47
CA ARG A 173 1.26 -47.14 2.88
C ARG A 173 1.85 -48.11 3.91
N PHE A 174 2.23 -47.60 5.08
CA PHE A 174 2.77 -48.41 6.16
C PHE A 174 1.78 -49.51 6.61
N GLN A 175 0.51 -49.14 6.80
CA GLN A 175 -0.54 -50.09 7.19
C GLN A 175 -0.73 -51.17 6.11
N LEU A 176 -0.81 -50.80 4.82
CA LEU A 176 -0.98 -51.76 3.72
C LEU A 176 0.14 -52.81 3.65
N TRP A 177 1.40 -52.40 3.81
CA TRP A 177 2.55 -53.30 3.72
C TRP A 177 2.66 -54.24 4.92
N THR A 178 2.33 -53.74 6.11
CA THR A 178 2.47 -54.51 7.35
C THR A 178 1.26 -55.40 7.66
N GLN A 179 0.09 -55.12 7.07
CA GLN A 179 -1.16 -55.81 7.41
C GLN A 179 -1.11 -57.33 7.22
N PRO A 180 -0.68 -57.89 6.07
CA PRO A 180 -0.72 -59.34 5.85
C PRO A 180 0.16 -60.10 6.84
N LEU A 181 1.38 -59.59 7.05
CA LEU A 181 2.34 -60.17 8.00
C LEU A 181 1.79 -60.12 9.42
N TRP A 182 1.22 -58.98 9.83
CA TRP A 182 0.62 -58.82 11.14
C TRP A 182 -0.56 -59.79 11.37
N VAL A 183 -1.47 -59.95 10.39
CA VAL A 183 -2.59 -60.90 10.49
C VAL A 183 -2.10 -62.33 10.68
N VAL A 184 -1.09 -62.75 9.92
CA VAL A 184 -0.50 -64.10 10.05
C VAL A 184 0.07 -64.29 11.45
N LEU A 185 0.90 -63.35 11.93
CA LEU A 185 1.51 -63.43 13.25
C LEU A 185 0.49 -63.38 14.39
N HIS A 186 -0.64 -62.69 14.21
CA HIS A 186 -1.70 -62.62 15.20
C HIS A 186 -2.46 -63.95 15.31
N ILE A 187 -2.83 -64.57 14.18
CA ILE A 187 -3.67 -65.78 14.15
C ILE A 187 -2.88 -67.06 14.43
N LEU A 188 -1.62 -67.13 13.97
CA LEU A 188 -0.75 -68.30 14.08
C LEU A 188 -0.67 -68.91 15.49
N PRO A 189 -0.41 -68.15 16.58
CA PRO A 189 -0.33 -68.73 17.92
C PRO A 189 -1.65 -69.36 18.38
N PHE A 190 -2.80 -68.77 18.05
CA PHE A 190 -4.11 -69.36 18.39
C PHE A 190 -4.36 -70.66 17.63
N ALA A 191 -3.99 -70.72 16.34
CA ALA A 191 -4.09 -71.95 15.55
C ALA A 191 -3.20 -73.06 16.12
N ALA A 192 -1.98 -72.72 16.55
CA ALA A 192 -1.06 -73.67 17.18
C ALA A 192 -1.59 -74.18 18.53
N ILE A 193 -2.11 -73.30 19.39
CA ILE A 193 -2.71 -73.71 20.67
C ILE A 193 -3.96 -74.57 20.44
N ALA A 194 -4.82 -74.21 19.49
CA ALA A 194 -6.01 -75.01 19.15
C ALA A 194 -5.65 -76.42 18.66
N TRP A 195 -4.50 -76.58 17.98
CA TRP A 195 -4.00 -77.88 17.55
C TRP A 195 -3.36 -78.67 18.71
N ALA A 196 -2.50 -78.01 19.50
CA ALA A 196 -1.67 -78.67 20.51
C ALA A 196 -2.36 -78.87 21.87
N SER A 197 -3.30 -78.00 22.24
CA SER A 197 -3.96 -78.00 23.55
C SER A 197 -5.43 -77.53 23.47
N PRO A 198 -6.30 -78.27 22.75
CA PRO A 198 -7.70 -77.88 22.59
C PRO A 198 -8.49 -77.83 23.92
N HIS A 199 -8.05 -78.57 24.95
CA HIS A 199 -8.72 -78.58 26.27
C HIS A 199 -8.66 -77.22 26.97
N SER A 200 -7.63 -76.42 26.73
CA SER A 200 -7.45 -75.11 27.37
C SER A 200 -8.61 -74.15 27.10
N PHE A 201 -9.28 -74.26 25.94
CA PHE A 201 -10.47 -73.44 25.64
C PHE A 201 -11.66 -73.80 26.53
N THR A 202 -11.79 -75.09 26.91
CA THR A 202 -12.87 -75.54 27.79
C THR A 202 -12.60 -75.20 29.26
N GLU A 203 -11.33 -75.17 29.67
CA GLU A 203 -10.93 -74.71 31.00
C GLU A 203 -11.07 -73.21 31.16
N TRP A 204 -10.69 -72.45 30.13
CA TRP A 204 -10.90 -71.01 30.07
C TRP A 204 -12.36 -70.63 30.34
N HIS A 205 -13.32 -71.30 29.68
CA HIS A 205 -14.74 -71.01 29.86
C HIS A 205 -15.22 -71.18 31.32
N LYS A 206 -14.52 -71.97 32.14
CA LYS A 206 -14.88 -72.22 33.55
C LYS A 206 -14.13 -71.31 34.53
N PHE A 207 -13.24 -70.46 34.06
CA PHE A 207 -12.41 -69.64 34.92
C PHE A 207 -13.22 -68.54 35.61
N ALA A 208 -13.29 -68.61 36.95
CA ALA A 208 -14.08 -67.73 37.80
C ALA A 208 -13.43 -66.36 38.07
N GLY A 209 -12.11 -66.22 37.89
CA GLY A 209 -11.37 -65.02 38.28
C GLY A 209 -11.22 -64.86 39.80
N GLU A 210 -10.52 -63.81 40.22
CA GLU A 210 -10.18 -63.55 41.63
C GLU A 210 -11.40 -63.15 42.48
N HIS A 211 -12.29 -62.33 41.92
CA HIS A 211 -13.48 -61.81 42.61
C HIS A 211 -14.78 -62.50 42.18
N GLY A 212 -14.72 -63.45 41.25
CA GLY A 212 -15.91 -64.16 40.76
C GLY A 212 -16.27 -65.37 41.63
N ASP A 213 -17.52 -65.80 41.48
CA ASP A 213 -18.02 -66.98 42.18
C ASP A 213 -17.42 -68.27 41.61
N LEU A 214 -17.06 -69.22 42.47
CA LEU A 214 -16.50 -70.53 42.10
C LEU A 214 -17.43 -71.33 41.17
N GLY A 215 -18.74 -71.04 41.19
CA GLY A 215 -19.72 -71.60 40.26
C GLY A 215 -19.69 -71.01 38.84
N GLY A 216 -18.90 -69.96 38.59
CA GLY A 216 -18.83 -69.28 37.29
C GLY A 216 -20.11 -68.51 36.92
N HIS A 217 -20.95 -68.19 37.91
CA HIS A 217 -22.23 -67.52 37.71
C HIS A 217 -22.07 -66.04 37.35
N PHE A 218 -23.08 -65.51 36.66
CA PHE A 218 -23.15 -64.09 36.30
C PHE A 218 -23.46 -63.24 37.54
N ASP A 219 -22.67 -62.19 37.75
CA ASP A 219 -22.85 -61.19 38.80
C ASP A 219 -22.98 -59.79 38.18
N LEU A 220 -24.06 -59.08 38.51
CA LEU A 220 -24.36 -57.77 37.94
C LEU A 220 -23.34 -56.69 38.32
N LEU A 221 -22.78 -56.74 39.54
CA LEU A 221 -21.77 -55.79 40.00
C LEU A 221 -20.45 -56.00 39.26
N LEU A 222 -19.99 -57.25 39.17
CA LEU A 222 -18.77 -57.60 38.43
C LEU A 222 -18.91 -57.28 36.94
N PHE A 223 -20.07 -57.59 36.34
CA PHE A 223 -20.42 -57.19 34.98
C PHE A 223 -20.37 -55.67 34.80
N GLY A 224 -20.90 -54.88 35.74
CA GLY A 224 -20.93 -53.43 35.65
C GLY A 224 -19.53 -52.81 35.70
N VAL A 225 -18.68 -53.27 36.63
CA VAL A 225 -17.30 -52.80 36.74
C VAL A 225 -16.48 -53.21 35.50
N ALA A 226 -16.60 -54.47 35.04
CA ALA A 226 -15.97 -54.92 33.80
C ALA A 226 -16.42 -54.08 32.59
N SER A 227 -17.73 -53.81 32.48
CA SER A 227 -18.30 -52.97 31.42
C SER A 227 -17.74 -51.56 31.44
N SER A 228 -17.52 -50.98 32.62
CA SER A 228 -16.96 -49.62 32.76
C SER A 228 -15.55 -49.51 32.20
N VAL A 229 -14.74 -50.57 32.29
CA VAL A 229 -13.41 -50.64 31.66
C VAL A 229 -13.55 -50.72 30.14
N VAL A 230 -14.42 -51.60 29.61
CA VAL A 230 -14.62 -51.74 28.16
C VAL A 230 -15.21 -50.45 27.55
N PHE A 231 -16.06 -49.72 28.27
CA PHE A 231 -16.61 -48.43 27.82
C PHE A 231 -15.55 -47.36 27.58
N SER A 232 -14.35 -47.47 28.19
CA SER A 232 -13.27 -46.53 27.94
C SER A 232 -12.83 -46.51 26.47
N LEU A 233 -13.07 -47.61 25.73
CA LEU A 233 -12.78 -47.76 24.31
C LEU A 233 -13.75 -47.02 23.39
N VAL A 234 -14.83 -46.41 23.91
CA VAL A 234 -15.81 -45.69 23.07
C VAL A 234 -15.18 -44.52 22.30
N ALA A 235 -14.15 -43.88 22.86
CA ALA A 235 -13.46 -42.78 22.22
C ALA A 235 -12.67 -43.20 20.96
N GLN A 236 -12.38 -44.49 20.79
CA GLN A 236 -11.75 -45.07 19.58
C GLN A 236 -12.59 -44.81 18.31
N ILE A 237 -13.90 -44.56 18.45
CA ILE A 237 -14.74 -44.13 17.32
C ILE A 237 -14.16 -42.88 16.65
N GLY A 238 -13.55 -41.96 17.41
CA GLY A 238 -12.90 -40.76 16.89
C GLY A 238 -11.78 -41.08 15.90
N GLU A 239 -10.91 -42.04 16.24
CA GLU A 239 -9.76 -42.39 15.39
C GLU A 239 -10.22 -42.98 14.06
N GLN A 240 -11.26 -43.81 14.09
CA GLN A 240 -11.86 -44.37 12.89
C GLN A 240 -12.46 -43.28 12.00
N VAL A 241 -13.13 -42.29 12.62
CA VAL A 241 -13.72 -41.14 11.92
C VAL A 241 -12.67 -40.28 11.22
N ASP A 242 -11.48 -40.12 11.82
CA ASP A 242 -10.38 -39.34 11.24
C ASP A 242 -9.84 -39.93 9.93
N PHE A 243 -9.95 -41.25 9.74
CA PHE A 243 -9.70 -41.90 8.45
C PHE A 243 -10.93 -41.87 7.54
N LEU A 244 -12.12 -42.08 8.11
CA LEU A 244 -13.36 -42.22 7.36
C LEU A 244 -13.79 -40.93 6.65
N ARG A 245 -13.37 -39.75 7.13
CA ARG A 245 -13.60 -38.46 6.45
C ARG A 245 -13.02 -38.41 5.02
N PHE A 246 -12.05 -39.28 4.70
CA PHE A 246 -11.47 -39.42 3.36
C PHE A 246 -12.20 -40.41 2.45
N LEU A 247 -13.29 -41.05 2.92
CA LEU A 247 -14.08 -41.98 2.11
C LEU A 247 -14.68 -41.25 0.90
N PRO A 248 -14.39 -41.69 -0.34
CA PRO A 248 -14.87 -41.04 -1.55
C PRO A 248 -16.40 -41.15 -1.65
N ARG A 249 -17.04 -40.08 -2.15
CA ARG A 249 -18.48 -40.03 -2.38
C ARG A 249 -18.85 -40.01 -3.87
N ASP A 250 -17.86 -40.22 -4.72
CA ASP A 250 -17.97 -40.10 -6.18
C ASP A 250 -18.80 -41.21 -6.84
N ARG A 251 -19.28 -40.92 -8.07
CA ARG A 251 -19.93 -41.88 -8.97
C ARG A 251 -19.10 -43.14 -9.27
N ARG A 252 -17.79 -43.14 -8.97
CA ARG A 252 -16.87 -44.25 -9.22
C ARG A 252 -16.98 -45.39 -8.21
N THR A 253 -17.62 -45.17 -7.06
CA THR A 253 -17.78 -46.20 -6.02
C THR A 253 -19.23 -46.69 -6.01
N SER A 254 -19.43 -48.01 -6.08
CA SER A 254 -20.78 -48.58 -5.96
C SER A 254 -21.36 -48.30 -4.56
N LYS A 255 -22.69 -48.13 -4.47
CA LYS A 255 -23.35 -47.91 -3.17
C LYS A 255 -23.02 -49.02 -2.17
N ALA A 256 -22.95 -50.28 -2.63
CA ALA A 256 -22.58 -51.42 -1.80
C ALA A 256 -21.14 -51.32 -1.29
N SER A 257 -20.17 -51.02 -2.17
CA SER A 257 -18.77 -50.85 -1.76
C SER A 257 -18.58 -49.71 -0.78
N TRP A 258 -19.32 -48.61 -0.94
CA TRP A 258 -19.30 -47.50 0.01
C TRP A 258 -19.83 -47.89 1.39
N TRP A 259 -20.97 -48.59 1.46
CA TRP A 259 -21.53 -49.07 2.73
C TRP A 259 -20.67 -50.13 3.40
N ILE A 260 -20.08 -51.06 2.64
CA ILE A 260 -19.15 -52.06 3.16
C ILE A 260 -17.95 -51.36 3.79
N ALA A 261 -17.33 -50.43 3.06
CA ALA A 261 -16.19 -49.66 3.59
C ALA A 261 -16.59 -48.83 4.80
N LEU A 262 -17.76 -48.19 4.80
CA LEU A 262 -18.27 -47.44 5.94
C LEU A 262 -18.43 -48.33 7.17
N MET A 263 -19.05 -49.49 7.01
CA MET A 263 -19.30 -50.41 8.11
C MET A 263 -18.02 -51.05 8.63
N SER A 264 -17.12 -51.50 7.75
CA SER A 264 -15.87 -52.14 8.16
C SER A 264 -14.87 -51.17 8.78
N ALA A 265 -14.79 -49.94 8.28
CA ALA A 265 -13.85 -48.92 8.72
C ALA A 265 -14.37 -48.08 9.90
N GLY A 266 -15.68 -47.83 9.93
CA GLY A 266 -16.36 -47.15 11.03
C GLY A 266 -16.69 -48.17 12.13
N PRO A 267 -17.96 -48.43 12.44
CA PRO A 267 -18.37 -49.20 13.61
C PRO A 267 -17.85 -50.66 13.65
N GLY A 268 -17.48 -51.26 12.52
CA GLY A 268 -17.00 -52.64 12.45
C GLY A 268 -15.69 -52.90 13.20
N TRP A 269 -14.92 -51.86 13.54
CA TRP A 269 -13.70 -52.01 14.33
C TRP A 269 -13.95 -52.74 15.65
N ILE A 270 -15.08 -52.46 16.32
CA ILE A 270 -15.38 -53.02 17.64
C ILE A 270 -15.74 -54.51 17.55
N VAL A 271 -16.17 -55.01 16.39
CA VAL A 271 -16.42 -56.44 16.21
C VAL A 271 -15.10 -57.22 16.26
N LEU A 272 -14.09 -56.73 15.53
CA LEU A 272 -12.73 -57.28 15.61
C LEU A 272 -12.11 -57.01 16.99
N GLY A 273 -12.41 -55.86 17.58
CA GLY A 273 -11.95 -55.50 18.92
C GLY A 273 -12.51 -56.43 20.01
N ALA A 274 -13.79 -56.82 19.93
CA ALA A 274 -14.42 -57.78 20.82
C ALA A 274 -13.75 -59.16 20.73
N LEU A 275 -13.41 -59.60 19.50
CA LEU A 275 -12.65 -60.83 19.30
C LEU A 275 -11.26 -60.74 19.94
N LYS A 276 -10.57 -59.59 19.83
CA LYS A 276 -9.27 -59.38 20.49
C LYS A 276 -9.38 -59.32 22.02
N LEU A 277 -10.42 -58.70 22.56
CA LEU A 277 -10.69 -58.70 24.01
C LEU A 277 -10.90 -60.14 24.53
N LEU A 278 -11.67 -60.96 23.80
CA LEU A 278 -11.85 -62.38 24.14
C LEU A 278 -10.56 -63.19 23.93
N ALA A 279 -9.77 -62.86 22.92
CA ALA A 279 -8.47 -63.48 22.68
C ALA A 279 -7.49 -63.18 23.83
N GLY A 280 -7.45 -61.95 24.33
CA GLY A 280 -6.69 -61.58 25.52
C GLY A 280 -7.20 -62.23 26.80
N SER A 281 -8.53 -62.34 26.95
CA SER A 281 -9.16 -63.12 28.03
C SER A 281 -8.62 -64.56 28.06
N PHE A 282 -8.59 -65.21 26.91
CA PHE A 282 -8.04 -66.55 26.76
C PHE A 282 -6.53 -66.60 27.03
N LEU A 283 -5.75 -65.70 26.41
CA LEU A 283 -4.29 -65.70 26.54
C LEU A 283 -3.81 -65.38 27.95
N ALA A 284 -4.51 -64.52 28.70
CA ALA A 284 -4.17 -64.22 30.09
C ALA A 284 -4.39 -65.44 30.99
N PHE A 285 -5.54 -66.11 30.84
CA PHE A 285 -5.81 -67.38 31.51
C PHE A 285 -4.75 -68.43 31.13
N PHE A 286 -4.41 -68.52 29.84
CA PHE A 286 -3.42 -69.46 29.34
C PHE A 286 -2.01 -69.19 29.88
N ALA A 287 -1.59 -67.92 29.96
CA ALA A 287 -0.32 -67.54 30.56
C ALA A 287 -0.28 -67.91 32.05
N LEU A 288 -1.36 -67.61 32.78
CA LEU A 288 -1.50 -67.96 34.19
C LEU A 288 -1.45 -69.49 34.41
N SER A 289 -2.13 -70.27 33.57
CA SER A 289 -2.12 -71.74 33.67
C SER A 289 -0.75 -72.36 33.36
N HIS A 290 0.14 -71.60 32.71
CA HIS A 290 1.52 -71.99 32.39
C HIS A 290 2.55 -71.40 33.37
N GLY A 291 2.11 -70.88 34.51
CA GLY A 291 2.98 -70.45 35.61
C GLY A 291 3.51 -69.02 35.49
N VAL A 292 2.95 -68.20 34.59
CA VAL A 292 3.23 -66.75 34.58
C VAL A 292 2.54 -66.10 35.80
N PRO A 293 3.23 -65.26 36.59
CA PRO A 293 2.63 -64.58 37.72
C PRO A 293 1.38 -63.77 37.32
N PRO A 294 0.34 -63.65 38.17
CA PRO A 294 -0.87 -62.89 37.85
C PRO A 294 -0.62 -61.44 37.41
N GLU A 295 0.42 -60.80 37.97
CA GLU A 295 0.81 -59.42 37.62
C GLU A 295 1.33 -59.30 36.18
N GLU A 296 1.99 -60.34 35.65
CA GLU A 296 2.57 -60.37 34.31
C GLU A 296 1.64 -61.07 33.30
N ALA A 297 0.71 -61.90 33.77
CA ALA A 297 -0.18 -62.69 32.91
C ALA A 297 -1.13 -61.82 32.07
N ALA A 298 -1.42 -60.59 32.52
CA ALA A 298 -2.19 -59.60 31.77
C ALA A 298 -1.33 -58.79 30.77
N GLU A 299 -0.01 -58.96 30.75
CA GLU A 299 0.88 -58.24 29.85
C GLU A 299 0.97 -58.95 28.48
N PRO A 300 0.67 -58.27 27.36
CA PRO A 300 0.65 -58.92 26.05
C PRO A 300 1.99 -59.56 25.64
N ALA A 301 3.12 -58.99 26.05
CA ALA A 301 4.43 -59.57 25.73
C ALA A 301 4.59 -60.98 26.34
N HIS A 302 4.15 -61.18 27.58
CA HIS A 302 4.16 -62.49 28.24
C HIS A 302 3.09 -63.43 27.65
N MET A 303 1.87 -62.93 27.40
CA MET A 303 0.81 -63.69 26.74
C MET A 303 1.27 -64.33 25.43
N TYR A 304 1.83 -63.51 24.53
CA TYR A 304 2.28 -63.98 23.23
C TYR A 304 3.58 -64.78 23.30
N LEU A 305 4.47 -64.53 24.26
CA LEU A 305 5.65 -65.38 24.48
C LEU A 305 5.24 -66.82 24.78
N VAL A 306 4.31 -67.02 25.72
CA VAL A 306 3.79 -68.35 26.05
C VAL A 306 3.12 -68.98 24.83
N ALA A 307 2.35 -68.20 24.07
CA ALA A 307 1.65 -68.70 22.90
C ALA A 307 2.60 -69.07 21.73
N PHE A 308 3.64 -68.28 21.46
CA PHE A 308 4.60 -68.56 20.38
C PHE A 308 5.52 -69.74 20.70
N ARG A 309 5.71 -70.11 21.97
CA ARG A 309 6.40 -71.36 22.34
C ARG A 309 5.66 -72.63 21.89
N TYR A 310 4.37 -72.53 21.53
CA TYR A 310 3.64 -73.62 20.87
C TYR A 310 3.82 -73.64 19.35
N VAL A 311 4.29 -72.53 18.76
CA VAL A 311 4.61 -72.44 17.33
C VAL A 311 6.06 -72.88 17.08
N LEU A 312 6.97 -72.46 17.96
CA LEU A 312 8.41 -72.67 17.85
C LEU A 312 8.94 -73.34 19.11
N SER A 313 9.68 -74.44 18.94
CA SER A 313 10.28 -75.19 20.05
C SER A 313 11.48 -74.46 20.69
N ASP A 314 12.14 -73.58 19.94
CA ASP A 314 13.30 -72.81 20.40
C ASP A 314 12.84 -71.57 21.19
N PRO A 315 13.19 -71.45 22.50
CA PRO A 315 12.81 -70.32 23.33
C PRO A 315 13.29 -68.96 22.82
N ASP A 316 14.51 -68.89 22.28
CA ASP A 316 15.10 -67.62 21.83
C ASP A 316 14.42 -67.14 20.54
N LEU A 317 14.09 -68.09 19.65
CA LEU A 317 13.35 -67.79 18.43
C LEU A 317 11.90 -67.39 18.74
N ALA A 318 11.25 -68.04 19.71
CA ALA A 318 9.92 -67.67 20.17
C ALA A 318 9.91 -66.27 20.80
N LEU A 319 10.93 -65.93 21.59
CA LEU A 319 11.11 -64.59 22.16
C LEU A 319 11.34 -63.53 21.08
N ALA A 320 12.20 -63.81 20.10
CA ALA A 320 12.46 -62.91 18.97
C ALA A 320 11.19 -62.69 18.12
N LEU A 321 10.43 -63.74 17.84
CA LEU A 321 9.17 -63.67 17.09
C LEU A 321 8.10 -62.87 17.87
N THR A 322 8.02 -63.07 19.18
CA THR A 322 7.16 -62.30 20.08
C THR A 322 7.54 -60.83 20.05
N GLY A 323 8.82 -60.51 20.23
CA GLY A 323 9.34 -59.14 20.15
C GLY A 323 9.01 -58.48 18.81
N PHE A 324 9.23 -59.18 17.71
CA PHE A 324 8.88 -58.68 16.38
C PHE A 324 7.38 -58.42 16.22
N PHE A 325 6.53 -59.35 16.65
CA PHE A 325 5.08 -59.20 16.60
C PHE A 325 4.59 -58.03 17.45
N VAL A 326 5.10 -57.89 18.67
CA VAL A 326 4.75 -56.77 19.56
C VAL A 326 5.22 -55.47 18.94
N VAL A 327 6.51 -55.34 18.56
CA VAL A 327 7.03 -54.12 17.91
C VAL A 327 6.21 -53.72 16.69
N LEU A 328 5.87 -54.68 15.82
CA LEU A 328 5.05 -54.43 14.64
C LEU A 328 3.66 -53.91 15.01
N SER A 329 3.00 -54.55 15.97
CA SER A 329 1.65 -54.17 16.44
C SER A 329 1.65 -52.79 17.09
N GLN A 330 2.63 -52.54 17.95
CA GLN A 330 2.76 -51.30 18.72
C GLN A 330 3.09 -50.09 17.84
N ILE A 331 3.98 -50.24 16.85
CA ILE A 331 4.25 -49.15 15.90
C ILE A 331 3.00 -48.83 15.07
N LYS A 332 2.24 -49.85 14.62
CA LYS A 332 1.01 -49.65 13.82
C LYS A 332 -0.06 -48.85 14.56
N ILE A 333 -0.28 -49.11 15.85
CA ILE A 333 -1.23 -48.31 16.63
C ILE A 333 -0.68 -46.95 17.03
N ASN A 334 0.56 -46.86 17.51
CA ASN A 334 1.08 -45.60 18.03
C ASN A 334 1.19 -44.52 16.95
N VAL A 335 1.43 -44.92 15.69
CA VAL A 335 1.30 -44.02 14.52
C VAL A 335 -0.12 -43.44 14.40
N THR A 336 -1.15 -44.23 14.67
CA THR A 336 -2.55 -43.79 14.63
C THR A 336 -2.89 -42.88 15.81
N ASN A 337 -2.56 -43.29 17.04
CA ASN A 337 -2.80 -42.49 18.25
C ASN A 337 -2.11 -41.11 18.15
N ALA A 338 -0.86 -41.07 17.67
CA ALA A 338 -0.12 -39.83 17.49
C ALA A 338 -0.69 -38.95 16.36
N TYR A 339 -1.20 -39.57 15.29
CA TYR A 339 -1.89 -38.85 14.21
C TYR A 339 -3.20 -38.20 14.71
N ALA A 340 -4.07 -38.98 15.33
CA ALA A 340 -5.33 -38.52 15.92
C ALA A 340 -5.10 -37.40 16.95
N GLY A 341 -4.15 -37.60 17.88
CA GLY A 341 -3.80 -36.62 18.89
C GLY A 341 -3.30 -35.30 18.29
N SER A 342 -2.50 -35.36 17.21
CA SER A 342 -2.03 -34.15 16.52
C SER A 342 -3.18 -33.32 15.95
N ILE A 343 -4.27 -33.95 15.49
CA ILE A 343 -5.47 -33.26 14.98
C ILE A 343 -6.29 -32.69 16.14
N ALA A 344 -6.53 -33.49 17.19
CA ALA A 344 -7.30 -33.07 18.36
C ALA A 344 -6.68 -31.85 19.06
N TRP A 345 -5.36 -31.84 19.27
CA TRP A 345 -4.64 -30.68 19.83
C TRP A 345 -4.68 -29.45 18.91
N SER A 346 -4.54 -29.66 17.60
CA SER A 346 -4.68 -28.57 16.61
C SER A 346 -6.04 -27.91 16.74
N ASN A 347 -7.11 -28.72 16.78
CA ASN A 347 -8.48 -28.26 16.96
C ASN A 347 -8.70 -27.55 18.31
N PHE A 348 -8.16 -28.09 19.40
CA PHE A 348 -8.26 -27.50 20.74
C PHE A 348 -7.60 -26.11 20.82
N PHE A 349 -6.31 -26.02 20.53
CA PHE A 349 -5.54 -24.79 20.73
C PHE A 349 -5.85 -23.72 19.68
N SER A 350 -6.14 -24.10 18.43
CA SER A 350 -6.50 -23.11 17.39
C SER A 350 -7.77 -22.32 17.74
N ARG A 351 -8.72 -22.95 18.45
CA ARG A 351 -9.96 -22.29 18.90
C ARG A 351 -9.73 -21.41 20.12
N LEU A 352 -8.85 -21.83 21.04
CA LEU A 352 -8.57 -21.09 22.27
C LEU A 352 -7.64 -19.90 22.04
N THR A 353 -6.62 -20.08 21.19
CA THR A 353 -5.52 -19.11 21.00
C THR A 353 -5.58 -18.34 19.68
N HIS A 354 -6.44 -18.76 18.75
CA HIS A 354 -6.46 -18.27 17.36
C HIS A 354 -5.10 -18.41 16.63
N SER A 355 -4.23 -19.31 17.10
CA SER A 355 -2.91 -19.59 16.54
C SER A 355 -2.80 -21.06 16.12
N HIS A 356 -2.09 -21.32 15.02
CA HIS A 356 -1.82 -22.69 14.56
C HIS A 356 -0.42 -22.77 13.93
N PRO A 357 0.59 -23.26 14.69
CA PRO A 357 1.96 -23.35 14.20
C PRO A 357 2.16 -24.48 13.17
N GLY A 358 1.25 -25.47 13.13
CA GLY A 358 1.26 -26.62 12.22
C GLY A 358 1.01 -27.93 12.94
N ARG A 359 0.39 -28.91 12.25
CA ARG A 359 0.04 -30.23 12.82
C ARG A 359 1.26 -30.96 13.41
N VAL A 360 2.42 -30.85 12.77
CA VAL A 360 3.67 -31.50 13.21
C VAL A 360 4.13 -31.01 14.58
N VAL A 361 3.88 -29.73 14.92
CA VAL A 361 4.20 -29.21 16.27
C VAL A 361 3.32 -29.88 17.32
N TRP A 362 2.03 -30.06 17.01
CA TRP A 362 1.08 -30.74 17.88
C TRP A 362 1.32 -32.25 17.98
N LEU A 363 1.88 -32.87 16.94
CA LEU A 363 2.38 -34.24 16.98
C LEU A 363 3.49 -34.38 18.03
N VAL A 364 4.52 -33.53 17.97
CA VAL A 364 5.62 -33.54 18.94
C VAL A 364 5.10 -33.26 20.35
N PHE A 365 4.19 -32.30 20.50
CA PHE A 365 3.54 -32.00 21.77
C PHE A 365 2.81 -33.22 22.34
N ASN A 366 2.01 -33.94 21.54
CA ASN A 366 1.29 -35.13 21.98
C ASN A 366 2.24 -36.24 22.45
N VAL A 367 3.29 -36.51 21.68
CA VAL A 367 4.31 -37.51 22.00
C VAL A 367 5.07 -37.13 23.28
N MET A 368 5.38 -35.85 23.49
CA MET A 368 6.06 -35.36 24.69
C MET A 368 5.18 -35.49 25.94
N VAL A 369 3.89 -35.19 25.85
CA VAL A 369 2.93 -35.39 26.96
C VAL A 369 2.84 -36.86 27.33
N ALA A 370 2.75 -37.75 26.33
CA ALA A 370 2.71 -39.18 26.59
C ALA A 370 4.02 -39.71 27.19
N LEU A 371 5.18 -39.24 26.70
CA LEU A 371 6.49 -39.57 27.28
C LEU A 371 6.59 -39.15 28.74
N LEU A 372 6.15 -37.93 29.07
CA LEU A 372 6.13 -37.43 30.44
C LEU A 372 5.26 -38.33 31.35
N LEU A 373 4.08 -38.74 30.88
CA LEU A 373 3.20 -39.63 31.65
C LEU A 373 3.81 -41.00 31.93
N MET A 374 4.58 -41.55 30.98
CA MET A 374 5.32 -42.79 31.16
C MET A 374 6.47 -42.63 32.17
N GLU A 375 7.26 -41.57 32.05
CA GLU A 375 8.40 -41.30 32.95
C GLU A 375 7.98 -41.03 34.40
N ILE A 376 6.81 -40.41 34.61
CA ILE A 376 6.25 -40.22 35.96
C ILE A 376 5.74 -41.56 36.55
N GLY A 377 5.61 -42.62 35.75
CA GLY A 377 5.13 -43.93 36.20
C GLY A 377 3.62 -43.98 36.45
N VAL A 378 2.85 -43.07 35.85
CA VAL A 378 1.39 -42.96 36.09
C VAL A 378 0.62 -44.11 35.43
N TYR A 379 1.22 -44.90 34.55
CA TYR A 379 0.49 -45.86 33.71
C TYR A 379 -0.27 -46.95 34.50
N LYS A 380 0.26 -47.47 35.61
CA LYS A 380 -0.50 -48.42 36.47
C LYS A 380 -1.74 -47.76 37.10
N ALA A 381 -1.67 -46.46 37.40
CA ALA A 381 -2.83 -45.67 37.84
C ALA A 381 -3.76 -45.30 36.66
N LEU A 382 -3.25 -45.26 35.42
CA LEU A 382 -4.07 -45.06 34.23
C LEU A 382 -5.09 -46.20 34.05
N GLU A 383 -4.69 -47.46 34.27
CA GLU A 383 -5.60 -48.62 34.22
C GLU A 383 -6.79 -48.49 35.18
N GLN A 384 -6.55 -48.03 36.41
CA GLN A 384 -7.62 -47.82 37.39
C GLN A 384 -8.46 -46.56 37.09
N THR A 385 -7.87 -45.55 36.44
CA THR A 385 -8.57 -44.30 36.09
C THR A 385 -9.31 -44.38 34.75
N LEU A 386 -9.06 -45.39 33.91
CA LEU A 386 -9.81 -45.67 32.67
C LEU A 386 -11.32 -45.82 32.93
N ALA A 387 -11.73 -46.37 34.07
CA ALA A 387 -13.13 -46.45 34.48
C ALA A 387 -13.73 -45.06 34.81
N LEU A 388 -12.96 -44.14 35.38
CA LEU A 388 -13.43 -42.76 35.60
C LEU A 388 -13.50 -42.01 34.26
N TYR A 389 -12.50 -42.20 33.40
CA TYR A 389 -12.46 -41.63 32.06
C TYR A 389 -13.64 -42.10 31.19
N SER A 390 -14.04 -43.36 31.29
CA SER A 390 -15.14 -43.91 30.49
C SER A 390 -16.46 -43.19 30.74
N ASN A 391 -16.72 -42.75 31.98
CA ASN A 391 -17.90 -41.93 32.31
C ASN A 391 -17.94 -40.61 31.52
N VAL A 392 -16.78 -39.95 31.36
CA VAL A 392 -16.67 -38.69 30.62
C VAL A 392 -16.79 -38.92 29.11
N ALA A 393 -16.09 -39.94 28.59
CA ALA A 393 -16.10 -40.27 27.18
C ALA A 393 -17.49 -40.71 26.70
N ILE A 394 -18.18 -41.56 27.47
CA ILE A 394 -19.51 -42.06 27.10
C ILE A 394 -20.60 -40.99 27.24
N ALA A 395 -20.47 -40.05 28.17
CA ALA A 395 -21.35 -38.89 28.26
C ALA A 395 -21.27 -38.01 27.00
N TRP A 396 -20.05 -37.78 26.50
CA TRP A 396 -19.83 -37.06 25.25
C TRP A 396 -20.44 -37.79 24.05
N VAL A 397 -20.08 -39.06 23.86
CA VAL A 397 -20.57 -39.87 22.73
C VAL A 397 -22.08 -40.04 22.80
N GLY A 398 -22.64 -40.28 23.98
CA GLY A 398 -24.08 -40.39 24.21
C GLY A 398 -24.85 -39.14 23.80
N ALA A 399 -24.37 -37.96 24.19
CA ALA A 399 -24.98 -36.68 23.81
C ALA A 399 -24.88 -36.44 22.29
N LEU A 400 -23.73 -36.75 21.68
CA LEU A 400 -23.51 -36.65 20.24
C LEU A 400 -24.45 -37.59 19.45
N VAL A 401 -24.54 -38.86 19.84
CA VAL A 401 -25.37 -39.86 19.16
C VAL A 401 -26.84 -39.51 19.31
N SER A 402 -27.28 -39.10 20.50
CA SER A 402 -28.66 -38.67 20.73
C SER A 402 -29.04 -37.49 19.83
N ASP A 403 -28.15 -36.53 19.65
CA ASP A 403 -28.39 -35.43 18.72
C ASP A 403 -28.53 -35.87 17.26
N LEU A 404 -27.73 -36.85 16.83
CA LEU A 404 -27.75 -37.36 15.46
C LEU A 404 -28.94 -38.29 15.17
N VAL A 405 -29.38 -39.06 16.17
CA VAL A 405 -30.39 -40.13 16.04
C VAL A 405 -31.77 -39.67 16.46
N ILE A 406 -31.92 -38.79 17.46
CA ILE A 406 -33.21 -38.35 17.99
C ILE A 406 -33.54 -36.93 17.53
N ASN A 407 -32.69 -35.95 17.82
CA ASN A 407 -33.02 -34.53 17.54
C ASN A 407 -33.19 -34.26 16.06
N LYS A 408 -32.41 -34.95 15.22
CA LYS A 408 -32.48 -34.78 13.77
C LYS A 408 -33.81 -35.23 13.16
N PRO A 409 -34.28 -36.48 13.32
CA PRO A 409 -35.57 -36.90 12.77
C PRO A 409 -36.75 -36.17 13.40
N LEU A 410 -36.65 -35.74 14.67
CA LEU A 410 -37.67 -34.94 15.34
C LEU A 410 -37.72 -33.48 14.86
N GLY A 411 -36.80 -33.04 14.01
CA GLY A 411 -36.76 -31.66 13.51
C GLY A 411 -36.28 -30.62 14.52
N LEU A 412 -35.79 -31.04 15.70
CA LEU A 412 -35.26 -30.17 16.76
C LEU A 412 -33.90 -29.56 16.41
N ARG A 413 -33.26 -30.04 15.34
CA ARG A 413 -32.02 -29.48 14.81
C ARG A 413 -32.11 -29.25 13.30
N PRO A 414 -31.30 -28.32 12.74
CA PRO A 414 -31.27 -28.05 11.31
C PRO A 414 -30.89 -29.28 10.46
N PRO A 415 -31.45 -29.40 9.23
CA PRO A 415 -31.23 -30.57 8.37
C PRO A 415 -29.81 -30.65 7.80
N GLN A 416 -29.16 -29.49 7.60
CA GLN A 416 -27.78 -29.39 7.13
C GLN A 416 -26.84 -29.23 8.33
N MET A 417 -25.76 -30.02 8.33
CA MET A 417 -24.70 -29.93 9.33
C MET A 417 -23.82 -28.71 9.01
N GLU A 418 -23.71 -27.80 9.96
CA GLU A 418 -22.87 -26.61 9.86
C GLU A 418 -21.73 -26.70 10.88
N PHE A 419 -20.53 -26.35 10.44
CA PHE A 419 -19.30 -26.49 11.23
C PHE A 419 -18.46 -25.21 11.20
N LYS A 420 -18.90 -24.11 10.58
CA LYS A 420 -18.09 -22.88 10.45
C LYS A 420 -18.30 -21.89 11.61
N ARG A 421 -17.25 -21.14 11.97
CA ARG A 421 -17.23 -20.24 13.15
C ARG A 421 -18.30 -19.15 13.06
N ALA A 422 -18.45 -18.60 11.87
CA ALA A 422 -19.41 -17.53 11.62
C ALA A 422 -20.89 -17.92 11.78
N HIS A 423 -21.21 -19.22 11.80
CA HIS A 423 -22.60 -19.71 11.76
C HIS A 423 -23.06 -20.38 13.04
N LEU A 424 -22.15 -20.67 13.97
CA LEU A 424 -22.44 -21.43 15.18
C LEU A 424 -22.36 -20.56 16.42
N TYR A 425 -23.20 -20.83 17.41
CA TYR A 425 -23.01 -20.30 18.77
C TYR A 425 -21.71 -20.84 19.37
N ASP A 426 -21.08 -20.09 20.27
CA ASP A 426 -19.89 -20.58 20.96
C ASP A 426 -20.21 -21.77 21.85
N ILE A 427 -21.32 -21.71 22.60
CA ILE A 427 -21.81 -22.82 23.41
C ILE A 427 -23.22 -23.16 22.96
N ASN A 428 -23.45 -24.42 22.64
CA ASN A 428 -24.80 -24.95 22.48
C ASN A 428 -25.13 -25.81 23.72
N PRO A 429 -26.17 -25.45 24.50
CA PRO A 429 -26.50 -26.12 25.74
C PRO A 429 -27.02 -27.55 25.52
N VAL A 430 -27.44 -27.92 24.31
CA VAL A 430 -27.98 -29.26 24.03
C VAL A 430 -26.93 -30.34 24.32
N GLY A 431 -25.77 -30.25 23.67
CA GLY A 431 -24.68 -31.22 23.81
C GLY A 431 -23.85 -30.96 25.06
N VAL A 432 -23.44 -29.70 25.29
CA VAL A 432 -22.62 -29.34 26.46
C VAL A 432 -23.40 -29.59 27.76
N GLY A 433 -24.66 -29.16 27.82
CA GLY A 433 -25.49 -29.33 29.02
C GLY A 433 -25.82 -30.80 29.30
N ALA A 434 -26.17 -31.58 28.26
CA ALA A 434 -26.43 -33.01 28.43
C ALA A 434 -25.17 -33.77 28.89
N MET A 435 -24.02 -33.49 28.28
CA MET A 435 -22.74 -34.08 28.68
C MET A 435 -22.38 -33.71 30.13
N THR A 436 -22.48 -32.42 30.50
CA THR A 436 -22.16 -31.98 31.87
C THR A 436 -23.09 -32.64 32.90
N LEU A 437 -24.40 -32.70 32.64
CA LEU A 437 -25.35 -33.33 33.55
C LEU A 437 -25.08 -34.84 33.68
N ALA A 438 -24.81 -35.51 32.56
CA ALA A 438 -24.44 -36.92 32.57
C ALA A 438 -23.17 -37.19 33.39
N ILE A 439 -22.12 -36.39 33.21
CA ILE A 439 -20.87 -36.49 33.98
C ILE A 439 -21.12 -36.30 35.48
N ILE A 440 -21.91 -35.29 35.87
CA ILE A 440 -22.22 -35.04 37.29
C ILE A 440 -22.93 -36.25 37.91
N VAL A 441 -23.98 -36.74 37.25
CA VAL A 441 -24.78 -37.86 37.76
C VAL A 441 -23.97 -39.15 37.78
N SER A 442 -23.19 -39.43 36.74
CA SER A 442 -22.39 -40.66 36.66
C SER A 442 -21.21 -40.66 37.62
N ILE A 443 -20.54 -39.52 37.84
CA ILE A 443 -19.47 -39.41 38.84
C ILE A 443 -20.05 -39.56 40.25
N ALA A 444 -21.21 -38.96 40.54
CA ALA A 444 -21.91 -39.18 41.80
C ALA A 444 -22.27 -40.67 42.01
N ALA A 445 -22.69 -41.37 40.94
CA ALA A 445 -22.90 -42.81 40.98
C ALA A 445 -21.59 -43.58 41.23
N PHE A 446 -20.51 -43.24 40.53
CA PHE A 446 -19.19 -43.87 40.65
C PHE A 446 -18.60 -43.78 42.07
N TYR A 447 -18.84 -42.67 42.79
CA TYR A 447 -18.45 -42.53 44.19
C TYR A 447 -19.43 -43.19 45.19
N GLY A 448 -20.51 -43.82 44.70
CA GLY A 448 -21.42 -44.63 45.51
C GLY A 448 -22.61 -43.89 46.10
N LEU A 449 -22.91 -42.66 45.68
CA LEU A 449 -24.02 -41.86 46.23
C LEU A 449 -25.39 -42.54 46.05
N PHE A 450 -25.53 -43.39 45.03
CA PHE A 450 -26.78 -44.10 44.69
C PHE A 450 -26.71 -45.62 44.96
N GLY A 451 -25.79 -46.07 45.81
CA GLY A 451 -25.60 -47.47 46.17
C GLY A 451 -24.65 -48.27 45.24
N PRO A 452 -24.34 -49.53 45.60
CA PRO A 452 -23.31 -50.33 44.93
C PRO A 452 -23.65 -50.70 43.49
N THR A 453 -24.92 -50.96 43.18
CA THR A 453 -25.36 -51.29 41.82
C THR A 453 -25.16 -50.13 40.85
N MET A 454 -25.52 -48.91 41.27
CA MET A 454 -25.33 -47.71 40.45
C MET A 454 -23.85 -47.33 40.32
N LYS A 455 -23.05 -47.62 41.35
CA LYS A 455 -21.59 -47.50 41.28
C LYS A 455 -21.00 -48.40 40.19
N ALA A 456 -21.38 -49.67 40.16
CA ALA A 456 -20.93 -50.60 39.13
C ALA A 456 -21.42 -50.19 37.73
N LEU A 457 -22.65 -49.67 37.62
CA LEU A 457 -23.26 -49.28 36.35
C LEU A 457 -23.04 -47.82 35.95
N ALA A 458 -22.10 -47.10 36.57
CA ALA A 458 -21.93 -45.65 36.38
C ALA A 458 -21.78 -45.22 34.91
N ALA A 459 -21.05 -45.99 34.08
CA ALA A 459 -20.91 -45.70 32.65
C ALA A 459 -22.24 -45.85 31.87
N PHE A 460 -23.09 -46.80 32.24
CA PHE A 460 -24.44 -46.93 31.66
C PHE A 460 -25.34 -45.76 32.07
N VAL A 461 -25.18 -45.27 33.31
CA VAL A 461 -25.88 -44.08 33.80
C VAL A 461 -25.46 -42.85 32.99
N ALA A 462 -24.16 -42.64 32.77
CA ALA A 462 -23.66 -41.56 31.92
C ALA A 462 -24.29 -41.60 30.51
N LEU A 463 -24.27 -42.77 29.86
CA LEU A 463 -24.88 -42.94 28.54
C LEU A 463 -26.36 -42.59 28.55
N THR A 464 -27.11 -43.15 29.50
CA THR A 464 -28.57 -42.98 29.58
C THR A 464 -28.94 -41.54 29.84
N VAL A 465 -28.28 -40.87 30.79
CA VAL A 465 -28.55 -39.47 31.12
C VAL A 465 -28.19 -38.58 29.93
N ALA A 466 -27.04 -38.76 29.29
CA ALA A 466 -26.66 -37.97 28.13
C ALA A 466 -27.66 -38.16 26.96
N PHE A 467 -28.07 -39.40 26.74
CA PHE A 467 -28.96 -39.77 25.64
C PHE A 467 -30.37 -39.21 25.80
N VAL A 468 -30.90 -39.16 27.03
CA VAL A 468 -32.23 -38.63 27.35
C VAL A 468 -32.23 -37.10 27.46
N THR A 469 -31.19 -36.51 28.03
CA THR A 469 -31.21 -35.07 28.34
C THR A 469 -30.89 -34.19 27.14
N ALA A 470 -30.13 -34.68 26.15
CA ALA A 470 -29.90 -33.91 24.92
C ALA A 470 -31.23 -33.57 24.17
N PRO A 471 -32.17 -34.51 23.93
CA PRO A 471 -33.45 -34.17 23.31
C PRO A 471 -34.34 -33.30 24.17
N VAL A 472 -34.34 -33.51 25.49
CA VAL A 472 -35.10 -32.66 26.43
C VAL A 472 -34.63 -31.22 26.34
N ILE A 473 -33.31 -30.98 26.37
CA ILE A 473 -32.75 -29.62 26.25
C ILE A 473 -33.01 -29.04 24.86
N ALA A 474 -32.92 -29.83 23.80
CA ALA A 474 -33.19 -29.38 22.43
C ALA A 474 -34.66 -28.95 22.26
N TRP A 475 -35.59 -29.71 22.83
CA TRP A 475 -37.01 -29.38 22.87
C TRP A 475 -37.30 -28.13 23.69
N LEU A 476 -36.74 -28.02 24.91
CA LEU A 476 -36.88 -26.83 25.76
C LEU A 476 -36.31 -25.55 25.15
N THR A 477 -35.34 -25.67 24.23
CA THR A 477 -34.70 -24.54 23.57
C THR A 477 -35.16 -24.30 22.14
N ASP A 478 -36.12 -25.10 21.65
CA ASP A 478 -36.64 -25.06 20.27
C ASP A 478 -35.52 -25.05 19.21
N GLY A 479 -34.42 -25.75 19.46
CA GLY A 479 -33.25 -25.79 18.57
C GLY A 479 -32.57 -24.44 18.31
N LYS A 480 -32.83 -23.40 19.13
CA LYS A 480 -32.35 -22.03 18.88
C LYS A 480 -30.83 -21.90 18.78
N PHE A 481 -30.09 -22.73 19.51
CA PHE A 481 -28.63 -22.60 19.66
C PHE A 481 -27.80 -23.36 18.60
N TYR A 482 -28.43 -23.98 17.59
CA TYR A 482 -27.65 -24.65 16.53
C TYR A 482 -27.05 -23.67 15.53
N ILE A 483 -27.80 -22.66 15.07
CA ILE A 483 -27.34 -21.73 14.03
C ILE A 483 -27.50 -20.28 14.50
N ALA A 484 -26.38 -19.58 14.67
CA ALA A 484 -26.35 -18.16 15.02
C ALA A 484 -26.64 -17.26 13.81
N ARG A 485 -26.30 -17.72 12.60
CA ARG A 485 -26.48 -17.00 11.34
C ARG A 485 -26.65 -17.98 10.18
N LYS A 486 -27.63 -17.74 9.30
CA LYS A 486 -27.86 -18.60 8.12
C LYS A 486 -26.76 -18.41 7.05
N PRO A 487 -26.26 -19.49 6.42
CA PRO A 487 -25.30 -19.41 5.31
C PRO A 487 -25.93 -18.75 4.06
N LYS A 488 -25.10 -18.10 3.24
CA LYS A 488 -25.55 -17.47 1.98
C LYS A 488 -25.83 -18.55 0.93
N ARG A 489 -27.10 -18.71 0.53
CA ARG A 489 -27.52 -19.69 -0.49
C ARG A 489 -26.93 -19.44 -1.88
N SER A 490 -26.66 -18.18 -2.22
CA SER A 490 -26.14 -17.78 -3.54
C SER A 490 -24.76 -18.34 -3.87
N TRP A 491 -24.02 -18.87 -2.89
CA TRP A 491 -22.68 -19.42 -3.08
C TRP A 491 -22.66 -20.94 -3.26
N ALA A 492 -23.79 -21.62 -3.05
CA ALA A 492 -23.85 -23.08 -3.09
C ALA A 492 -23.57 -23.69 -4.49
N ASN A 493 -23.77 -22.92 -5.56
CA ASN A 493 -23.61 -23.37 -6.94
C ASN A 493 -22.26 -22.94 -7.58
N ILE A 494 -21.36 -22.33 -6.82
CA ILE A 494 -20.06 -21.87 -7.32
C ILE A 494 -19.04 -23.00 -7.08
N GLU A 495 -18.18 -23.33 -8.04
CA GLU A 495 -17.22 -24.43 -7.83
C GLU A 495 -16.11 -24.09 -6.82
N ALA A 496 -15.59 -22.85 -6.89
CA ALA A 496 -14.54 -22.38 -6.00
C ALA A 496 -14.68 -20.88 -5.69
N ILE A 497 -14.36 -20.50 -4.46
CA ILE A 497 -14.44 -19.14 -3.94
C ILE A 497 -13.07 -18.76 -3.36
N GLN A 498 -12.55 -17.62 -3.81
CA GLN A 498 -11.26 -17.11 -3.33
C GLN A 498 -11.40 -16.43 -1.96
N CYS A 499 -10.53 -16.82 -1.01
CA CYS A 499 -10.48 -16.21 0.31
C CYS A 499 -9.80 -14.83 0.25
N CYS A 500 -10.43 -13.79 0.80
CA CYS A 500 -9.89 -12.42 0.81
C CYS A 500 -8.70 -12.18 1.76
N ILE A 501 -8.28 -13.18 2.55
CA ILE A 501 -7.16 -13.09 3.50
C ILE A 501 -5.94 -13.89 3.04
N CYS A 502 -6.13 -15.14 2.61
CA CYS A 502 -5.03 -15.98 2.13
C CYS A 502 -4.98 -16.14 0.62
N GLU A 503 -5.96 -15.58 -0.11
CA GLU A 503 -6.01 -15.52 -1.59
C GLU A 503 -6.07 -16.88 -2.31
N HIS A 504 -6.07 -17.99 -1.59
CA HIS A 504 -6.34 -19.32 -2.13
C HIS A 504 -7.82 -19.54 -2.41
N SER A 505 -8.11 -20.40 -3.39
CA SER A 505 -9.45 -20.83 -3.79
C SER A 505 -9.89 -22.06 -3.00
N PHE A 506 -11.12 -22.04 -2.50
CA PHE A 506 -11.71 -23.11 -1.69
C PHE A 506 -13.12 -23.46 -2.16
N GLU A 507 -13.57 -24.68 -1.88
CA GLU A 507 -14.97 -25.08 -2.12
C GLU A 507 -15.93 -24.21 -1.26
N PRO A 508 -17.18 -23.96 -1.73
CA PRO A 508 -18.15 -23.15 -0.99
C PRO A 508 -18.43 -23.65 0.43
N GLU A 509 -18.40 -24.96 0.63
CA GLU A 509 -18.59 -25.59 1.93
C GLU A 509 -17.56 -25.10 2.95
N ASP A 510 -16.33 -24.82 2.52
CA ASP A 510 -15.22 -24.36 3.36
C ASP A 510 -15.12 -22.82 3.45
N THR A 511 -16.05 -22.07 2.84
CA THR A 511 -16.03 -20.59 2.86
C THR A 511 -17.27 -19.98 3.52
N THR A 512 -17.12 -18.74 4.00
CA THR A 512 -18.20 -17.92 4.54
C THR A 512 -17.97 -16.44 4.23
N SER A 513 -18.98 -15.61 4.40
CA SER A 513 -18.89 -14.16 4.17
C SER A 513 -18.58 -13.44 5.48
N CYS A 514 -17.43 -12.76 5.54
CA CYS A 514 -17.03 -11.96 6.71
C CYS A 514 -17.50 -10.51 6.57
N PRO A 515 -18.30 -9.97 7.51
CA PRO A 515 -18.72 -8.57 7.49
C PRO A 515 -17.56 -7.61 7.80
N ALA A 516 -16.58 -8.03 8.61
CA ALA A 516 -15.43 -7.19 8.97
C ALA A 516 -14.52 -6.90 7.77
N TYR A 517 -14.25 -7.92 6.94
CA TYR A 517 -13.44 -7.79 5.72
C TYR A 517 -14.27 -7.47 4.46
N ALA A 518 -15.60 -7.48 4.56
CA ALA A 518 -16.52 -7.32 3.44
C ALA A 518 -16.18 -8.25 2.24
N GLY A 519 -15.90 -9.53 2.50
CA GLY A 519 -15.50 -10.49 1.47
C GLY A 519 -15.64 -11.96 1.90
N PRO A 520 -15.42 -12.93 0.99
CA PRO A 520 -15.34 -14.35 1.32
C PRO A 520 -14.09 -14.66 2.15
N ILE A 521 -14.23 -15.49 3.17
CA ILE A 521 -13.13 -15.97 4.01
C ILE A 521 -13.25 -17.49 4.14
N CYS A 522 -12.14 -18.22 4.06
CA CYS A 522 -12.15 -19.66 4.31
C CYS A 522 -12.31 -19.97 5.81
N SER A 523 -12.74 -21.19 6.13
CA SER A 523 -13.01 -21.63 7.50
C SER A 523 -11.78 -21.51 8.40
N LEU A 524 -10.58 -21.84 7.88
CA LEU A 524 -9.34 -21.73 8.64
C LEU A 524 -8.98 -20.27 8.93
N CYS A 525 -8.99 -19.40 7.91
CA CYS A 525 -8.75 -17.97 8.13
C CYS A 525 -9.76 -17.41 9.14
N CYS A 526 -11.03 -17.82 9.05
CA CYS A 526 -12.07 -17.40 9.99
C CYS A 526 -11.82 -17.88 11.42
N SER A 527 -11.37 -19.13 11.61
CA SER A 527 -11.01 -19.67 12.92
C SER A 527 -9.79 -18.98 13.54
N LEU A 528 -8.78 -18.68 12.73
CA LEU A 528 -7.52 -18.08 13.18
C LEU A 528 -7.54 -16.54 13.23
N ASP A 529 -8.58 -15.87 12.73
CA ASP A 529 -8.66 -14.41 12.77
C ASP A 529 -9.40 -13.93 14.03
N ALA A 530 -8.66 -13.34 14.96
CA ALA A 530 -9.20 -12.74 16.18
C ALA A 530 -9.65 -11.27 15.97
N ARG A 531 -9.17 -10.59 14.93
CA ARG A 531 -9.37 -9.14 14.72
C ARG A 531 -10.81 -8.79 14.36
N CYS A 532 -11.50 -9.72 13.70
CA CYS A 532 -12.91 -9.55 13.34
C CYS A 532 -13.85 -9.49 14.54
N HIS A 533 -13.36 -9.90 15.73
CA HIS A 533 -14.14 -10.01 16.97
C HIS A 533 -15.54 -10.60 16.74
N ASP A 534 -15.69 -11.65 15.94
CA ASP A 534 -17.01 -12.28 15.68
C ASP A 534 -18.13 -11.28 15.34
N LEU A 535 -17.84 -10.19 14.61
CA LEU A 535 -18.82 -9.20 14.14
C LEU A 535 -19.97 -9.83 13.32
N CYS A 536 -19.78 -11.05 12.83
CA CYS A 536 -20.80 -11.84 12.15
C CYS A 536 -21.86 -12.47 13.08
N LYS A 537 -21.60 -12.59 14.38
CA LYS A 537 -22.48 -13.24 15.38
C LYS A 537 -22.33 -12.64 16.80
N PRO A 538 -22.63 -11.35 17.01
CA PRO A 538 -22.39 -10.68 18.30
C PRO A 538 -23.13 -11.33 19.48
N HIS A 539 -24.36 -11.80 19.28
CA HIS A 539 -25.19 -12.53 20.26
C HIS A 539 -24.73 -13.98 20.48
N GLY A 540 -23.94 -14.53 19.57
CA GLY A 540 -23.49 -15.93 19.61
C GLY A 540 -22.24 -16.18 20.45
N ARG A 541 -21.72 -15.15 21.14
CA ARG A 541 -20.48 -15.24 21.93
C ARG A 541 -20.72 -15.82 23.31
N ALA A 542 -19.81 -16.65 23.81
CA ALA A 542 -19.94 -17.32 25.11
C ALA A 542 -20.18 -16.33 26.27
N GLN A 543 -19.46 -15.20 26.28
CA GLN A 543 -19.63 -14.16 27.30
C GLN A 543 -21.04 -13.57 27.31
N VAL A 544 -21.62 -13.33 26.13
CA VAL A 544 -22.98 -12.76 25.99
C VAL A 544 -24.02 -13.80 26.37
N GLN A 545 -23.85 -15.05 25.92
CA GLN A 545 -24.74 -16.16 26.27
C GLN A 545 -24.79 -16.39 27.79
N PHE A 546 -23.63 -16.42 28.44
CA PHE A 546 -23.53 -16.60 29.88
C PHE A 546 -24.15 -15.40 30.62
N SER A 547 -23.86 -14.17 30.19
CA SER A 547 -24.44 -12.98 30.82
C SER A 547 -25.96 -12.92 30.70
N GLU A 548 -26.52 -13.30 29.54
CA GLU A 548 -27.97 -13.34 29.33
C GLU A 548 -28.63 -14.42 30.19
N ALA A 549 -28.05 -15.63 30.23
CA ALA A 549 -28.56 -16.72 31.05
C ALA A 549 -28.54 -16.35 32.54
N LEU A 550 -27.42 -15.81 33.01
CA LEU A 550 -27.25 -15.41 34.41
C LEU A 550 -28.22 -14.29 34.80
N SER A 551 -28.47 -13.33 33.91
CA SER A 551 -29.44 -12.25 34.15
C SER A 551 -30.89 -12.72 34.27
N LYS A 552 -31.22 -13.90 33.73
CA LYS A 552 -32.56 -14.51 33.84
C LYS A 552 -32.73 -15.36 35.10
N ILE A 553 -31.65 -15.97 35.60
CA ILE A 553 -31.68 -16.88 36.75
C ILE A 553 -31.46 -16.12 38.07
N LEU A 554 -30.61 -15.09 38.07
CA LEU A 554 -30.23 -14.37 39.29
C LEU A 554 -30.94 -13.00 39.43
N PRO A 555 -31.31 -12.61 40.66
CA PRO A 555 -31.75 -11.24 40.96
C PRO A 555 -30.69 -10.21 40.53
N GLN A 556 -31.14 -9.08 39.96
CA GLN A 556 -30.31 -7.93 39.56
C GLN A 556 -29.17 -7.55 40.52
N PRO A 557 -29.38 -7.44 41.86
CA PRO A 557 -28.30 -7.06 42.77
C PRO A 557 -27.17 -8.10 42.88
N ILE A 558 -27.49 -9.39 42.78
CA ILE A 558 -26.49 -10.47 42.80
C ILE A 558 -25.75 -10.51 41.46
N TYR A 559 -26.46 -10.34 40.35
CA TYR A 559 -25.86 -10.26 39.02
C TYR A 559 -24.83 -9.12 38.91
N GLN A 560 -25.16 -7.92 39.41
CA GLN A 560 -24.24 -6.79 39.42
C GLN A 560 -22.99 -7.05 40.28
N ARG A 561 -23.13 -7.75 41.43
CA ARG A 561 -21.98 -8.15 42.26
C ARG A 561 -21.10 -9.20 41.59
N ILE A 562 -21.67 -10.21 40.93
CA ILE A 562 -20.90 -11.22 40.20
C ILE A 562 -20.15 -10.61 39.01
N ASN A 563 -20.79 -9.69 38.29
CA ASN A 563 -20.16 -9.00 37.16
C ASN A 563 -19.22 -7.86 37.57
N SER A 564 -19.04 -7.62 38.88
CA SER A 564 -18.06 -6.68 39.41
C SER A 564 -16.63 -7.25 39.33
N GLN A 565 -15.63 -6.40 39.51
CA GLN A 565 -14.22 -6.82 39.60
C GLN A 565 -14.01 -7.87 40.70
N PHE A 566 -14.65 -7.68 41.84
CA PHE A 566 -14.58 -8.59 42.98
C PHE A 566 -15.23 -9.95 42.67
N GLY A 567 -16.34 -9.94 41.93
CA GLY A 567 -17.01 -11.16 41.49
C GLY A 567 -16.17 -11.99 40.51
N HIS A 568 -15.50 -11.34 39.55
CA HIS A 568 -14.56 -12.01 38.64
C HIS A 568 -13.37 -12.61 39.40
N TYR A 569 -12.81 -11.87 40.37
CA TYR A 569 -11.75 -12.36 41.24
C TYR A 569 -12.15 -13.60 42.02
N ILE A 570 -13.28 -13.55 42.74
CA ILE A 570 -13.80 -14.71 43.49
C ILE A 570 -14.03 -15.89 42.53
N GLY A 571 -14.58 -15.63 41.34
CA GLY A 571 -14.80 -16.67 40.34
C GLY A 571 -13.50 -17.38 39.93
N VAL A 572 -12.47 -16.63 39.54
CA VAL A 572 -11.16 -17.20 39.16
C VAL A 572 -10.52 -17.93 40.34
N PHE A 573 -10.55 -17.33 41.54
CA PHE A 573 -10.00 -17.93 42.75
C PHE A 573 -10.67 -19.26 43.10
N VAL A 574 -12.00 -19.31 43.15
CA VAL A 574 -12.75 -20.52 43.52
C VAL A 574 -12.51 -21.64 42.52
N VAL A 575 -12.47 -21.34 41.21
CA VAL A 575 -12.20 -22.35 40.18
C VAL A 575 -10.78 -22.90 40.31
N SER A 576 -9.77 -22.03 40.44
CA SER A 576 -8.38 -22.46 40.57
C SER A 576 -8.11 -23.21 41.89
N ALA A 577 -8.64 -22.72 43.01
CA ALA A 577 -8.54 -23.39 44.30
C ALA A 577 -9.29 -24.72 44.28
N GLY A 578 -10.48 -24.78 43.68
CA GLY A 578 -11.24 -26.01 43.50
C GLY A 578 -10.49 -27.07 42.69
N LEU A 579 -9.78 -26.68 41.64
CA LEU A 579 -8.94 -27.59 40.86
C LEU A 579 -7.78 -28.17 41.70
N VAL A 580 -7.10 -27.33 42.47
CA VAL A 580 -6.04 -27.80 43.37
C VAL A 580 -6.59 -28.69 44.48
N ALA A 581 -7.74 -28.33 45.06
CA ALA A 581 -8.44 -29.17 46.04
C ALA A 581 -8.79 -30.55 45.45
N LEU A 582 -9.27 -30.59 44.20
CA LEU A 582 -9.58 -31.83 43.50
C LEU A 582 -8.33 -32.69 43.32
N VAL A 583 -7.24 -32.11 42.82
CA VAL A 583 -5.97 -32.85 42.60
C VAL A 583 -5.42 -33.38 43.93
N LEU A 584 -5.34 -32.54 44.96
CA LEU A 584 -4.87 -32.97 46.28
C LEU A 584 -5.81 -34.00 46.93
N GLY A 585 -7.12 -33.88 46.70
CA GLY A 585 -8.12 -34.85 47.14
C GLY A 585 -7.98 -36.20 46.45
N LEU A 586 -7.68 -36.21 45.15
CA LEU A 586 -7.37 -37.45 44.42
C LEU A 586 -6.09 -38.09 44.94
N ILE A 587 -5.05 -37.31 45.20
CA ILE A 587 -3.80 -37.79 45.82
C ILE A 587 -4.10 -38.39 47.20
N TYR A 588 -4.91 -37.71 48.03
CA TYR A 588 -5.33 -38.23 49.33
C TYR A 588 -6.02 -39.60 49.20
N LEU A 589 -7.01 -39.71 48.31
CA LEU A 589 -7.75 -40.95 48.08
C LEU A 589 -6.80 -42.08 47.63
N GLN A 590 -5.88 -41.79 46.72
CA GLN A 590 -4.92 -42.77 46.21
C GLN A 590 -3.93 -43.23 47.29
N THR A 591 -3.36 -42.30 48.07
CA THR A 591 -2.39 -42.63 49.13
C THR A 591 -3.06 -43.33 50.32
N SER A 592 -4.30 -42.94 50.65
CA SER A 592 -5.05 -43.56 51.75
C SER A 592 -5.44 -45.02 51.49
N ALA A 593 -5.53 -45.40 50.21
CA ALA A 593 -5.80 -46.78 49.80
C ALA A 593 -4.54 -47.67 49.87
N SER A 594 -3.34 -47.10 49.71
CA SER A 594 -2.08 -47.85 49.71
C SER A 594 -1.41 -47.92 51.08
N VAL A 595 -1.58 -46.91 51.93
CA VAL A 595 -0.90 -46.82 53.24
C VAL A 595 -1.92 -46.96 54.39
N HIS A 596 -1.98 -48.14 54.99
CA HIS A 596 -2.82 -48.37 56.17
C HIS A 596 -2.12 -47.83 57.43
N GLY A 597 -2.64 -46.75 58.04
CA GLY A 597 -2.22 -46.27 59.37
C GLY A 597 -1.76 -44.81 59.48
N GLU A 598 -1.40 -44.14 58.38
CA GLU A 598 -0.89 -42.74 58.40
C GLU A 598 -1.85 -41.70 57.79
N ASN A 599 -3.12 -42.06 57.57
CA ASN A 599 -4.11 -41.21 56.88
C ASN A 599 -4.28 -39.81 57.51
N ALA A 600 -4.09 -39.68 58.82
CA ALA A 600 -4.17 -38.39 59.52
C ALA A 600 -2.98 -37.47 59.21
N LEU A 601 -1.76 -38.03 59.08
CA LEU A 601 -0.56 -37.27 58.74
C LEU A 601 -0.64 -36.78 57.29
N VAL A 602 -1.00 -37.67 56.37
CA VAL A 602 -1.16 -37.36 54.94
C VAL A 602 -2.23 -36.28 54.74
N SER A 603 -3.40 -36.42 55.38
CA SER A 603 -4.46 -35.40 55.36
C SER A 603 -3.95 -34.03 55.85
N ASN A 604 -3.25 -33.99 56.98
CA ASN A 604 -2.70 -32.76 57.54
C ASN A 604 -1.67 -32.10 56.62
N VAL A 605 -0.79 -32.87 55.98
CA VAL A 605 0.18 -32.35 55.01
C VAL A 605 -0.54 -31.78 53.79
N LEU A 606 -1.52 -32.49 53.24
CA LEU A 606 -2.27 -32.06 52.06
C LEU A 606 -3.11 -30.80 52.32
N TRP A 607 -3.74 -30.68 53.49
CA TRP A 607 -4.42 -29.44 53.88
C TRP A 607 -3.46 -28.26 54.00
N LYS A 608 -2.28 -28.45 54.62
CA LYS A 608 -1.24 -27.41 54.69
C LYS A 608 -0.78 -26.97 53.29
N VAL A 609 -0.55 -27.93 52.38
CA VAL A 609 -0.20 -27.64 50.98
C VAL A 609 -1.35 -26.89 50.28
N PHE A 610 -2.60 -27.34 50.45
CA PHE A 610 -3.78 -26.70 49.86
C PHE A 610 -3.91 -25.23 50.28
N PHE A 611 -3.85 -24.93 51.58
CA PHE A 611 -3.97 -23.56 52.08
C PHE A 611 -2.78 -22.69 51.63
N SER A 612 -1.56 -23.25 51.61
CA SER A 612 -0.37 -22.55 51.11
C SER A 612 -0.51 -22.17 49.63
N LEU A 613 -0.94 -23.12 48.79
CA LEU A 613 -1.20 -22.87 47.38
C LEU A 613 -2.38 -21.92 47.17
N SER A 614 -3.41 -22.00 48.01
CA SER A 614 -4.57 -21.10 47.91
C SER A 614 -4.19 -19.63 48.12
N ILE A 615 -3.26 -19.33 49.03
CA ILE A 615 -2.75 -17.96 49.20
C ILE A 615 -2.09 -17.46 47.90
N ILE A 616 -1.23 -18.28 47.30
CA ILE A 616 -0.55 -17.95 46.03
C ILE A 616 -1.58 -17.75 44.91
N ILE A 617 -2.55 -18.66 44.78
CA ILE A 617 -3.65 -18.57 43.81
C ILE A 617 -4.45 -17.29 44.03
N GLY A 618 -4.71 -16.90 45.28
CA GLY A 618 -5.38 -15.64 45.61
C GLY A 618 -4.65 -14.42 45.06
N VAL A 619 -3.33 -14.34 45.26
CA VAL A 619 -2.52 -13.22 44.74
C VAL A 619 -2.48 -13.25 43.20
N VAL A 620 -2.22 -14.41 42.61
CA VAL A 620 -2.12 -14.56 41.14
C VAL A 620 -3.46 -14.27 40.46
N ALA A 621 -4.58 -14.76 41.01
CA ALA A 621 -5.92 -14.49 40.49
C ALA A 621 -6.26 -13.00 40.54
N TRP A 622 -5.90 -12.30 41.62
CA TRP A 622 -6.11 -10.86 41.73
C TRP A 622 -5.29 -10.09 40.69
N LEU A 623 -3.99 -10.39 40.57
CA LEU A 623 -3.11 -9.79 39.57
C LEU A 623 -3.60 -10.06 38.13
N PHE A 624 -4.07 -11.28 37.87
CA PHE A 624 -4.60 -11.66 36.56
C PHE A 624 -5.86 -10.87 36.19
N VAL A 625 -6.82 -10.75 37.11
CA VAL A 625 -8.05 -9.96 36.90
C VAL A 625 -7.72 -8.47 36.70
N LEU A 626 -6.82 -7.91 37.50
CA LEU A 626 -6.35 -6.53 37.33
C LEU A 626 -5.68 -6.31 35.98
N ALA A 627 -4.76 -7.20 35.58
CA ALA A 627 -4.07 -7.12 34.29
C ALA A 627 -5.06 -7.21 33.12
N GLN A 628 -6.05 -8.11 33.22
CA GLN A 628 -7.05 -8.27 32.18
C GLN A 628 -8.01 -7.07 32.10
N GLN A 629 -8.35 -6.45 33.23
CA GLN A 629 -9.16 -5.23 33.27
C GLN A 629 -8.38 -4.04 32.69
N SER A 630 -7.12 -3.84 33.11
CA SER A 630 -6.22 -2.82 32.57
C SER A 630 -6.10 -2.95 31.06
N ARG A 631 -5.90 -4.18 30.56
CA ARG A 631 -5.85 -4.48 29.13
C ARG A 631 -7.17 -4.16 28.42
N ARG A 632 -8.33 -4.53 28.97
CA ARG A 632 -9.65 -4.20 28.39
C ARG A 632 -9.89 -2.69 28.35
N ALA A 633 -9.50 -1.95 29.39
CA ALA A 633 -9.61 -0.50 29.43
C ALA A 633 -8.72 0.16 28.36
N ALA A 634 -7.45 -0.28 28.25
CA ALA A 634 -6.54 0.17 27.20
C ALA A 634 -7.07 -0.13 25.80
N GLU A 635 -7.60 -1.34 25.56
CA GLU A 635 -8.21 -1.71 24.27
C GLU A 635 -9.44 -0.85 23.94
N ALA A 636 -10.28 -0.54 24.94
CA ALA A 636 -11.45 0.32 24.75
C ALA A 636 -11.05 1.77 24.41
N GLU A 637 -10.05 2.32 25.10
CA GLU A 637 -9.54 3.66 24.84
C GLU A 637 -8.89 3.75 23.45
N THR A 638 -8.02 2.80 23.10
CA THR A 638 -7.41 2.73 21.76
C THR A 638 -8.48 2.65 20.66
N ARG A 639 -9.54 1.86 20.86
CA ARG A 639 -10.67 1.80 19.90
C ARG A 639 -11.39 3.13 19.77
N ARG A 640 -11.58 3.85 20.88
CA ARG A 640 -12.20 5.18 20.88
C ARG A 640 -11.33 6.19 20.13
N GLN A 641 -10.04 6.24 20.42
CA GLN A 641 -9.08 7.11 19.71
C GLN A 641 -9.03 6.80 18.22
N THR A 642 -8.95 5.52 17.85
CA THR A 642 -8.95 5.09 16.43
C THR A 642 -10.24 5.54 15.73
N ALA A 643 -11.40 5.43 16.39
CA ALA A 643 -12.67 5.87 15.81
C ALA A 643 -12.72 7.40 15.60
N LEU A 644 -12.20 8.18 16.54
CA LEU A 644 -12.08 9.63 16.42
C LEU A 644 -11.13 10.01 15.28
N LEU A 645 -9.98 9.35 15.18
CA LEU A 645 -9.00 9.58 14.11
C LEU A 645 -9.58 9.29 12.73
N ILE A 646 -10.35 8.21 12.58
CA ILE A 646 -11.02 7.90 11.30
C ILE A 646 -12.04 9.00 10.95
N GLN A 647 -12.80 9.50 11.92
CA GLN A 647 -13.74 10.61 11.69
C GLN A 647 -13.01 11.89 11.29
N GLU A 648 -11.88 12.19 11.92
CA GLU A 648 -11.03 13.33 11.60
C GLU A 648 -10.44 13.23 10.18
N ILE A 649 -9.94 12.06 9.78
CA ILE A 649 -9.45 11.81 8.41
C ILE A 649 -10.57 12.01 7.38
N ASP A 650 -11.76 11.49 7.64
CA ASP A 650 -12.91 11.65 6.74
C ASP A 650 -13.37 13.11 6.65
N ALA A 651 -13.26 13.88 7.75
CA ALA A 651 -13.52 15.31 7.76
C ALA A 651 -12.49 16.07 6.93
N HIS A 652 -11.18 15.82 7.14
CA HIS A 652 -10.10 16.43 6.37
C HIS A 652 -10.24 16.20 4.86
N LYS A 653 -10.56 14.97 4.44
CA LYS A 653 -10.78 14.67 3.01
C LYS A 653 -11.89 15.51 2.38
N ARG A 654 -12.94 15.83 3.12
CA ARG A 654 -14.03 16.70 2.63
C ARG A 654 -13.55 18.14 2.50
N THR A 655 -12.89 18.65 3.54
CA THR A 655 -12.33 20.00 3.55
C THR A 655 -11.29 20.20 2.45
N ASP A 656 -10.39 19.24 2.24
CA ASP A 656 -9.40 19.28 1.16
C ASP A 656 -10.05 19.32 -0.22
N ALA A 657 -11.10 18.52 -0.43
CA ALA A 657 -11.84 18.52 -1.69
C ALA A 657 -12.59 19.85 -1.95
N GLU A 658 -13.11 20.49 -0.89
CA GLU A 658 -13.74 21.83 -0.99
C GLU A 658 -12.70 22.91 -1.26
N LEU A 659 -11.56 22.88 -0.54
CA LEU A 659 -10.44 23.79 -0.74
C LEU A 659 -9.89 23.71 -2.18
N GLN A 660 -9.71 22.49 -2.70
CA GLN A 660 -9.23 22.26 -4.05
C GLN A 660 -10.18 22.85 -5.11
N ARG A 661 -11.50 22.65 -4.94
CA ARG A 661 -12.50 23.26 -5.85
C ARG A 661 -12.49 24.79 -5.77
N ALA A 662 -12.40 25.37 -4.57
CA ALA A 662 -12.36 26.82 -4.39
C ALA A 662 -11.12 27.43 -5.07
N LYS A 663 -9.97 26.75 -4.97
CA LYS A 663 -8.73 27.14 -5.64
C LYS A 663 -8.87 27.12 -7.16
N GLU A 664 -9.42 26.04 -7.73
CA GLU A 664 -9.63 25.91 -9.18
C GLU A 664 -10.54 27.02 -9.73
N VAL A 665 -11.61 27.37 -9.00
CA VAL A 665 -12.50 28.48 -9.37
C VAL A 665 -11.74 29.81 -9.36
N ALA A 666 -10.97 30.09 -8.30
CA ALA A 666 -10.18 31.32 -8.19
C ALA A 666 -9.13 31.45 -9.32
N GLU A 667 -8.41 30.37 -9.63
CA GLU A 667 -7.41 30.34 -10.71
C GLU A 667 -8.06 30.55 -12.08
N SER A 668 -9.21 29.94 -12.33
CA SER A 668 -9.96 30.12 -13.59
C SER A 668 -10.41 31.58 -13.80
N ALA A 669 -10.86 32.24 -12.74
CA ALA A 669 -11.28 33.64 -12.78
C ALA A 669 -10.08 34.57 -13.07
N ASN A 670 -8.93 34.30 -12.47
CA ASN A 670 -7.71 35.09 -12.69
C ASN A 670 -7.19 34.93 -14.13
N LEU A 671 -7.22 33.70 -14.67
CA LEU A 671 -6.86 33.44 -16.07
C LEU A 671 -7.80 34.14 -17.06
N ALA A 672 -9.11 34.16 -16.77
CA ALA A 672 -10.10 34.87 -17.59
C ALA A 672 -9.85 36.39 -17.59
N LYS A 673 -9.57 36.98 -16.43
CA LYS A 673 -9.21 38.41 -16.29
C LYS A 673 -8.01 38.78 -17.15
N SER A 674 -6.93 38.00 -17.09
CA SER A 674 -5.73 38.27 -17.89
C SER A 674 -5.97 38.13 -19.41
N ARG A 675 -6.76 37.15 -19.84
CA ARG A 675 -7.14 37.00 -21.26
C ARG A 675 -7.97 38.17 -21.77
N TYR A 676 -8.91 38.65 -20.94
CA TYR A 676 -9.75 39.79 -21.28
C TYR A 676 -8.93 41.07 -21.53
N VAL A 677 -7.95 41.36 -20.67
CA VAL A 677 -7.09 42.56 -20.81
C VAL A 677 -6.26 42.52 -22.10
N VAL A 678 -5.67 41.36 -22.43
CA VAL A 678 -4.88 41.19 -23.66
C VAL A 678 -5.75 41.35 -24.91
N GLY A 679 -6.96 40.77 -24.92
CA GLY A 679 -7.91 40.93 -26.03
C GLY A 679 -8.35 42.37 -26.23
N LEU A 680 -8.69 43.08 -25.14
CA LEU A 680 -9.12 44.49 -25.21
C LEU A 680 -8.06 45.40 -25.83
N SER A 681 -6.77 45.18 -25.54
CA SER A 681 -5.71 46.02 -26.10
C SER A 681 -5.55 45.87 -27.60
N HIS A 682 -5.80 44.69 -28.17
CA HIS A 682 -5.79 44.51 -29.63
C HIS A 682 -6.95 45.26 -30.28
N GLU A 683 -8.15 45.18 -29.69
CA GLU A 683 -9.34 45.92 -30.17
C GLU A 683 -9.16 47.43 -30.08
N LEU A 684 -8.41 47.92 -29.08
CA LEU A 684 -8.12 49.35 -28.94
C LEU A 684 -6.98 49.83 -29.85
N ARG A 685 -6.00 48.98 -30.20
CA ARG A 685 -4.84 49.38 -31.02
C ARG A 685 -5.20 49.58 -32.50
N SER A 686 -6.02 48.70 -33.09
CA SER A 686 -6.40 48.81 -34.50
C SER A 686 -7.04 50.15 -34.91
N PRO A 687 -8.08 50.67 -34.22
CA PRO A 687 -8.67 51.97 -34.60
C PRO A 687 -7.69 53.12 -34.39
N LEU A 688 -6.78 52.99 -33.43
CA LEU A 688 -5.83 54.01 -33.03
C LEU A 688 -4.67 54.14 -34.02
N ASN A 689 -4.19 53.01 -34.54
CA ASN A 689 -3.22 52.97 -35.64
C ASN A 689 -3.80 53.57 -36.92
N ALA A 690 -5.09 53.32 -37.21
CA ALA A 690 -5.76 53.94 -38.35
C ALA A 690 -5.85 55.48 -38.19
N ILE A 691 -6.23 55.97 -37.01
CA ILE A 691 -6.28 57.42 -36.71
C ILE A 691 -4.88 58.04 -36.83
N SER A 692 -3.84 57.40 -36.29
CA SER A 692 -2.46 57.90 -36.38
C SER A 692 -1.95 57.90 -37.83
N GLY A 693 -2.22 56.83 -38.59
CA GLY A 693 -1.85 56.72 -40.00
C GLY A 693 -2.51 57.78 -40.89
N TYR A 694 -3.82 58.03 -40.75
CA TYR A 694 -4.50 59.10 -41.48
C TYR A 694 -4.01 60.49 -41.04
N ALA A 695 -3.75 60.70 -39.74
CA ALA A 695 -3.17 61.95 -39.27
C ALA A 695 -1.75 62.17 -39.83
N GLN A 696 -0.95 61.12 -39.97
CA GLN A 696 0.39 61.22 -40.56
C GLN A 696 0.34 61.54 -42.06
N LEU A 697 -0.55 60.89 -42.81
CA LEU A 697 -0.77 61.20 -44.24
C LEU A 697 -1.25 62.64 -44.45
N LEU A 698 -2.19 63.10 -43.62
CA LEU A 698 -2.66 64.49 -43.65
C LEU A 698 -1.56 65.48 -43.21
N GLU A 699 -0.64 65.12 -42.30
CA GLU A 699 0.46 66.02 -41.94
C GLU A 699 1.49 66.17 -43.07
N GLN A 700 1.65 65.14 -43.91
CA GLN A 700 2.59 65.10 -45.03
C GLN A 700 2.07 65.75 -46.32
N ASP A 701 0.76 65.96 -46.44
CA ASP A 701 0.17 66.66 -47.58
C ASP A 701 0.63 68.13 -47.64
N ALA A 702 1.39 68.47 -48.69
CA ALA A 702 1.98 69.78 -48.90
C ALA A 702 0.94 70.87 -49.25
N THR A 703 -0.31 70.49 -49.56
CA THR A 703 -1.39 71.42 -49.93
C THR A 703 -2.12 72.02 -48.72
N LEU A 704 -1.87 71.52 -47.51
CA LEU A 704 -2.51 72.00 -46.29
C LEU A 704 -1.87 73.28 -45.73
N ASN A 705 -2.72 74.27 -45.44
CA ASN A 705 -2.34 75.50 -44.76
C ASN A 705 -1.81 75.22 -43.32
N ALA A 706 -1.03 76.15 -42.76
CA ALA A 706 -0.34 75.96 -41.46
C ALA A 706 -1.28 75.60 -40.29
N LYS A 707 -2.50 76.16 -40.25
CA LYS A 707 -3.44 76.00 -39.14
C LYS A 707 -4.11 74.60 -39.08
N PRO A 708 -4.64 74.03 -40.19
CA PRO A 708 -5.05 72.63 -40.23
C PRO A 708 -3.91 71.65 -39.93
N ARG A 709 -2.70 71.94 -40.38
CA ARG A 709 -1.52 71.08 -40.18
C ARG A 709 -1.15 70.96 -38.69
N ASP A 710 -1.23 72.06 -37.94
CA ASP A 710 -1.03 72.03 -36.48
C ASP A 710 -2.14 71.25 -35.76
N GLN A 711 -3.39 71.31 -36.23
CA GLN A 711 -4.49 70.53 -35.65
C GLN A 711 -4.31 69.02 -35.90
N VAL A 712 -3.90 68.64 -37.11
CA VAL A 712 -3.55 67.24 -37.44
C VAL A 712 -2.39 66.74 -36.58
N ARG A 713 -1.37 67.58 -36.35
CA ARG A 713 -0.24 67.26 -35.46
C ARG A 713 -0.69 67.05 -34.01
N VAL A 714 -1.69 67.80 -33.53
CA VAL A 714 -2.29 67.59 -32.19
C VAL A 714 -3.06 66.27 -32.12
N VAL A 715 -3.82 65.92 -33.16
CA VAL A 715 -4.52 64.62 -33.24
C VAL A 715 -3.52 63.46 -33.21
N ARG A 716 -2.44 63.54 -34.00
CA ARG A 716 -1.38 62.53 -34.02
C ARG A 716 -0.72 62.36 -32.64
N ARG A 717 -0.34 63.46 -31.98
CA ARG A 717 0.21 63.42 -30.61
C ARG A 717 -0.76 62.81 -29.60
N SER A 718 -2.06 63.03 -29.77
CA SER A 718 -3.09 62.46 -28.90
C SER A 718 -3.26 60.96 -29.12
N ALA A 719 -3.19 60.50 -30.37
CA ALA A 719 -3.15 59.08 -30.70
C ALA A 719 -1.87 58.42 -30.13
N ASP A 720 -0.69 59.00 -30.37
CA ASP A 720 0.57 58.48 -29.83
C ASP A 720 0.54 58.37 -28.28
N HIS A 721 -0.03 59.36 -27.60
CA HIS A 721 -0.23 59.33 -26.15
C HIS A 721 -1.17 58.19 -25.71
N LEU A 722 -2.28 57.97 -26.42
CA LEU A 722 -3.25 56.94 -26.06
C LEU A 722 -2.69 55.52 -26.32
N SER A 723 -1.89 55.35 -27.37
CA SER A 723 -1.14 54.11 -27.60
C SER A 723 -0.18 53.80 -26.45
N GLY A 724 0.59 54.80 -26.01
CA GLY A 724 1.51 54.64 -24.89
C GLY A 724 0.82 54.30 -23.55
N LEU A 725 -0.42 54.77 -23.35
CA LEU A 725 -1.24 54.39 -22.20
C LEU A 725 -1.64 52.91 -22.24
N ILE A 726 -2.11 52.44 -23.40
CA ILE A 726 -2.54 51.05 -23.59
C ILE A 726 -1.35 50.10 -23.40
N ASP A 727 -0.19 50.44 -23.97
CA ASP A 727 1.03 49.64 -23.80
C ASP A 727 1.50 49.60 -22.34
N GLY A 728 1.38 50.72 -21.61
CA GLY A 728 1.71 50.78 -20.19
C GLY A 728 0.80 49.92 -19.30
N ILE A 729 -0.51 49.89 -19.55
CA ILE A 729 -1.46 49.04 -18.82
C ILE A 729 -1.21 47.56 -19.11
N LEU A 730 -0.90 47.23 -20.36
CA LEU A 730 -0.52 45.86 -20.75
C LEU A 730 0.75 45.39 -20.05
N ASP A 731 1.78 46.23 -19.98
CA ASP A 731 3.03 45.88 -19.31
C ASP A 731 2.78 45.58 -17.81
N ILE A 732 1.96 46.37 -17.11
CA ILE A 732 1.57 46.09 -15.70
C ILE A 732 0.85 44.75 -15.59
N SER A 733 -0.16 44.50 -16.43
CA SER A 733 -0.94 43.26 -16.39
C SER A 733 -0.07 42.02 -16.69
N LYS A 734 0.92 42.15 -17.60
CA LYS A 734 1.88 41.07 -17.90
C LYS A 734 2.83 40.81 -16.74
N ILE A 735 3.27 41.84 -16.03
CA ILE A 735 4.16 41.71 -14.87
C ILE A 735 3.43 41.05 -13.69
N GLU A 736 2.22 41.50 -13.34
CA GLU A 736 1.43 40.90 -12.26
C GLU A 736 1.06 39.43 -12.52
N ALA A 737 0.86 39.07 -13.79
CA ALA A 737 0.60 37.69 -14.20
C ALA A 737 1.87 36.82 -14.28
N GLY A 738 3.06 37.37 -14.03
CA GLY A 738 4.34 36.65 -14.14
C GLY A 738 4.72 36.25 -15.57
N ARG A 739 4.21 36.97 -16.59
CA ARG A 739 4.36 36.66 -18.03
C ARG A 739 5.28 37.63 -18.78
N LEU A 740 6.01 38.50 -18.08
CA LEU A 740 7.01 39.36 -18.69
C LEU A 740 8.32 38.57 -18.86
N TYR A 741 8.72 38.33 -20.10
CA TYR A 741 10.02 37.72 -20.44
C TYR A 741 11.03 38.83 -20.74
N LEU A 742 12.21 38.73 -20.16
CA LEU A 742 13.32 39.67 -20.39
C LEU A 742 14.22 39.14 -21.51
N SER A 743 14.59 39.99 -22.48
CA SER A 743 15.66 39.65 -23.41
C SER A 743 17.02 39.69 -22.71
N ARG A 744 17.96 38.87 -23.20
CA ARG A 744 19.34 38.86 -22.71
C ARG A 744 20.25 39.33 -23.85
N ASP A 745 20.34 40.63 -24.02
CA ASP A 745 21.10 41.28 -25.10
C ASP A 745 22.54 41.58 -24.65
N GLU A 746 23.49 41.58 -25.60
CA GLU A 746 24.85 42.06 -25.41
C GLU A 746 24.88 43.59 -25.64
N VAL A 747 24.74 44.37 -24.57
CA VAL A 747 24.63 45.83 -24.63
C VAL A 747 25.99 46.49 -24.46
N ARG A 748 26.41 47.30 -25.44
CA ARG A 748 27.61 48.14 -25.33
C ARG A 748 27.34 49.32 -24.41
N LEU A 749 27.67 49.17 -23.13
CA LEU A 749 27.19 50.06 -22.08
C LEU A 749 27.61 51.53 -22.29
N SER A 750 28.84 51.77 -22.74
CA SER A 750 29.34 53.13 -22.99
C SER A 750 28.57 53.83 -24.11
N GLU A 751 28.44 53.18 -25.28
CA GLU A 751 27.71 53.72 -26.43
C GLU A 751 26.23 53.97 -26.09
N PHE A 752 25.60 53.02 -25.40
CA PHE A 752 24.22 53.14 -24.94
C PHE A 752 23.99 54.36 -24.04
N LEU A 753 24.89 54.60 -23.07
CA LEU A 753 24.80 55.75 -22.17
C LEU A 753 25.07 57.06 -22.91
N ASP A 754 26.03 57.08 -23.84
CA ASP A 754 26.39 58.26 -24.61
C ASP A 754 25.23 58.69 -25.53
N GLN A 755 24.51 57.74 -26.15
CA GLN A 755 23.28 57.99 -26.89
C GLN A 755 22.19 58.64 -26.02
N LEU A 756 21.93 58.09 -24.83
CA LEU A 756 20.93 58.62 -23.90
C LEU A 756 21.29 60.04 -23.44
N VAL A 757 22.55 60.26 -23.09
CA VAL A 757 23.08 61.56 -22.66
C VAL A 757 22.95 62.59 -23.77
N GLY A 758 23.29 62.24 -25.02
CA GLY A 758 23.15 63.13 -26.17
C GLY A 758 21.72 63.64 -26.37
N MET A 759 20.74 62.72 -26.29
CA MET A 759 19.32 63.06 -26.41
C MET A 759 18.85 64.03 -25.32
N PHE A 760 19.20 63.77 -24.06
CA PHE A 760 18.72 64.57 -22.93
C PHE A 760 19.49 65.88 -22.73
N ARG A 761 20.75 65.96 -23.15
CA ARG A 761 21.51 67.22 -23.17
C ARG A 761 20.85 68.25 -24.10
N LEU A 762 20.38 67.83 -25.27
CA LEU A 762 19.61 68.67 -26.18
C LEU A 762 18.30 69.16 -25.56
N GLN A 763 17.56 68.28 -24.87
CA GLN A 763 16.29 68.63 -24.22
C GLN A 763 16.48 69.60 -23.05
N ALA A 764 17.50 69.37 -22.22
CA ALA A 764 17.85 70.27 -21.12
C ALA A 764 18.31 71.64 -21.63
N GLY A 765 19.14 71.66 -22.69
CA GLY A 765 19.58 72.89 -23.35
C GLY A 765 18.43 73.70 -23.95
N ALA A 766 17.46 73.05 -24.60
CA ALA A 766 16.25 73.71 -25.10
C ALA A 766 15.39 74.35 -23.98
N LYS A 767 15.57 73.91 -22.73
CA LYS A 767 14.88 74.41 -21.54
C LYS A 767 15.75 75.35 -20.68
N GLY A 768 17.01 75.57 -21.06
CA GLY A 768 17.96 76.41 -20.32
C GLY A 768 18.44 75.81 -18.99
N ILE A 769 18.49 74.48 -18.87
CA ILE A 769 18.89 73.75 -17.66
C ILE A 769 20.21 73.03 -17.91
N ASP A 770 21.14 73.08 -16.96
CA ASP A 770 22.43 72.39 -17.07
C ASP A 770 22.26 70.87 -16.95
N PHE A 771 22.88 70.10 -17.86
CA PHE A 771 22.87 68.63 -17.81
C PHE A 771 24.28 68.07 -17.62
N LEU A 772 24.56 67.54 -16.41
CA LEU A 772 25.86 66.97 -16.06
C LEU A 772 25.82 65.45 -16.07
N PHE A 773 26.73 64.82 -16.81
CA PHE A 773 26.89 63.35 -16.83
C PHE A 773 28.23 62.95 -16.19
N ARG A 774 28.19 62.01 -15.25
CA ARG A 774 29.39 61.44 -14.60
C ARG A 774 29.36 59.93 -14.68
N ARG A 775 30.46 59.32 -15.12
CA ARG A 775 30.67 57.87 -15.15
C ARG A 775 32.08 57.50 -14.66
N PRO A 776 32.32 56.26 -14.22
CA PRO A 776 33.64 55.79 -13.82
C PRO A 776 34.59 55.73 -15.03
N ALA A 777 35.91 55.83 -14.78
CA ALA A 777 36.92 55.76 -15.85
C ALA A 777 36.94 54.39 -16.57
N THR A 778 36.56 53.32 -15.87
CA THR A 778 36.47 51.97 -16.41
C THR A 778 35.04 51.44 -16.26
N LEU A 779 34.37 51.23 -17.39
CA LEU A 779 33.11 50.51 -17.50
C LEU A 779 33.34 49.25 -18.34
N PRO A 780 32.58 48.16 -18.09
CA PRO A 780 32.59 47.00 -18.97
C PRO A 780 32.15 47.42 -20.37
N THR A 781 32.88 46.98 -21.39
CA THR A 781 32.57 47.32 -22.79
C THR A 781 31.21 46.79 -23.19
N VAL A 782 30.84 45.59 -22.71
CA VAL A 782 29.58 44.91 -23.03
C VAL A 782 29.00 44.27 -21.76
N VAL A 783 27.69 44.43 -21.54
CA VAL A 783 26.95 43.81 -20.43
C VAL A 783 25.73 43.04 -20.93
N TYR A 784 25.30 42.03 -20.18
CA TYR A 784 24.02 41.36 -20.41
C TYR A 784 22.87 42.19 -19.82
N ALA A 785 21.93 42.61 -20.65
CA ALA A 785 20.72 43.32 -20.23
C ALA A 785 19.61 43.19 -21.27
N ASP A 786 18.36 43.46 -20.89
CA ASP A 786 17.30 43.81 -21.85
C ASP A 786 17.47 45.29 -22.21
N GLU A 787 18.03 45.59 -23.38
CA GLU A 787 18.38 46.98 -23.75
C GLU A 787 17.13 47.87 -23.76
N LYS A 788 16.02 47.35 -24.28
CA LYS A 788 14.76 48.09 -24.43
C LYS A 788 14.18 48.47 -23.08
N ARG A 789 14.14 47.53 -22.14
CA ARG A 789 13.59 47.78 -20.79
C ARG A 789 14.52 48.66 -19.95
N LEU A 790 15.84 48.46 -20.05
CA LEU A 790 16.82 49.36 -19.42
C LEU A 790 16.68 50.80 -19.93
N ARG A 791 16.56 50.97 -21.25
CA ARG A 791 16.32 52.28 -21.90
C ARG A 791 15.03 52.92 -21.41
N GLN A 792 13.95 52.15 -21.31
CA GLN A 792 12.65 52.61 -20.83
C GLN A 792 12.71 53.14 -19.38
N VAL A 793 13.39 52.42 -18.48
CA VAL A 793 13.56 52.85 -17.08
C VAL A 793 14.32 54.17 -17.01
N LEU A 794 15.45 54.29 -17.72
CA LEU A 794 16.31 55.48 -17.69
C LEU A 794 15.64 56.70 -18.36
N ILE A 795 14.97 56.51 -19.50
CA ILE A 795 14.21 57.58 -20.18
C ILE A 795 13.13 58.13 -19.25
N ASN A 796 12.37 57.27 -18.57
CA ASN A 796 11.32 57.70 -17.67
C ASN A 796 11.86 58.58 -16.52
N LEU A 797 13.01 58.22 -15.95
CA LEU A 797 13.60 58.98 -14.85
C LEU A 797 14.23 60.30 -15.32
N LEU A 798 15.02 60.27 -16.39
CA LEU A 798 15.68 61.46 -16.95
C LEU A 798 14.68 62.47 -17.51
N SER A 799 13.65 61.99 -18.21
CA SER A 799 12.57 62.83 -18.73
C SER A 799 11.79 63.50 -17.60
N ASN A 800 11.48 62.78 -16.51
CA ASN A 800 10.83 63.36 -15.34
C ASN A 800 11.71 64.43 -14.67
N ALA A 801 13.02 64.16 -14.49
CA ALA A 801 13.95 65.12 -13.89
C ALA A 801 14.02 66.43 -14.69
N ILE A 802 14.16 66.36 -16.02
CA ILE A 802 14.19 67.54 -16.90
C ILE A 802 12.83 68.23 -16.97
N LYS A 803 11.74 67.46 -16.94
CA LYS A 803 10.39 68.00 -16.99
C LYS A 803 10.06 68.85 -15.76
N PHE A 804 10.38 68.38 -14.56
CA PHE A 804 10.00 69.05 -13.31
C PHE A 804 11.02 70.09 -12.84
N THR A 805 12.25 70.06 -13.34
CA THR A 805 13.22 71.15 -13.12
C THR A 805 12.88 72.30 -14.08
N GLN A 806 12.71 73.52 -13.57
CA GLN A 806 12.46 74.71 -14.41
C GLN A 806 13.74 75.54 -14.60
N THR A 807 14.53 75.68 -13.54
CA THR A 807 15.81 76.39 -13.51
C THR A 807 16.78 75.60 -12.64
N GLY A 808 18.06 75.54 -13.00
CA GLY A 808 19.08 74.80 -12.23
C GLY A 808 19.77 73.74 -13.07
N SER A 809 20.00 72.56 -12.49
CA SER A 809 20.69 71.44 -13.14
C SER A 809 20.03 70.09 -12.91
N VAL A 810 20.26 69.17 -13.84
CA VAL A 810 20.01 67.73 -13.72
C VAL A 810 21.33 67.00 -13.87
N GLN A 811 21.64 66.10 -12.93
CA GLN A 811 22.84 65.28 -12.94
C GLN A 811 22.48 63.81 -13.14
N PHE A 812 23.18 63.15 -14.06
CA PHE A 812 23.11 61.72 -14.28
C PHE A 812 24.45 61.07 -13.90
N VAL A 813 24.44 60.25 -12.86
CA VAL A 813 25.64 59.61 -12.31
C VAL A 813 25.52 58.10 -12.45
N VAL A 814 26.56 57.47 -12.98
CA VAL A 814 26.64 56.01 -13.12
C VAL A 814 27.72 55.49 -12.19
N HIS A 815 27.37 54.50 -11.38
CA HIS A 815 28.31 53.69 -10.62
C HIS A 815 28.24 52.24 -11.10
N TYR A 816 29.38 51.58 -11.18
CA TYR A 816 29.45 50.17 -11.54
C TYR A 816 30.34 49.40 -10.57
N ARG A 817 29.79 48.37 -9.94
CA ARG A 817 30.48 47.43 -9.06
C ARG A 817 30.08 46.02 -9.48
N SER A 818 30.83 45.47 -10.45
CA SER A 818 30.52 44.21 -11.13
C SER A 818 29.98 43.15 -10.16
N PRO A 819 28.77 42.58 -10.40
CA PRO A 819 27.89 42.74 -11.57
C PRO A 819 26.77 43.81 -11.44
N VAL A 820 26.81 44.72 -10.45
CA VAL A 820 25.72 45.68 -10.19
C VAL A 820 26.04 47.07 -10.71
N ALA A 821 25.15 47.62 -11.54
CA ALA A 821 25.14 49.02 -11.93
C ALA A 821 24.14 49.82 -11.09
N GLU A 822 24.54 51.00 -10.65
CA GLU A 822 23.69 51.95 -9.96
C GLU A 822 23.62 53.25 -10.77
N PHE A 823 22.41 53.65 -11.13
CA PHE A 823 22.11 54.85 -11.89
C PHE A 823 21.45 55.87 -10.95
N GLU A 824 22.07 57.03 -10.77
CA GLU A 824 21.51 58.13 -9.98
C GLU A 824 21.11 59.28 -10.89
N VAL A 825 19.84 59.70 -10.80
CA VAL A 825 19.31 60.89 -11.47
C VAL A 825 18.96 61.90 -10.39
N ILE A 826 19.68 63.03 -10.38
CA ILE A 826 19.57 64.09 -9.37
C ILE A 826 19.03 65.34 -10.07
N ASP A 827 17.90 65.85 -9.60
CA ASP A 827 17.27 67.07 -10.11
C ASP A 827 17.25 68.16 -9.02
N THR A 828 17.24 69.42 -9.44
CA THR A 828 17.13 70.60 -8.57
C THR A 828 15.73 71.22 -8.64
N GLY A 829 14.73 70.41 -8.99
CA GLY A 829 13.34 70.82 -9.12
C GLY A 829 12.64 71.09 -7.78
N PRO A 830 11.29 71.15 -7.76
CA PRO A 830 10.53 71.52 -6.57
C PRO A 830 10.59 70.52 -5.41
N GLY A 831 11.20 69.35 -5.62
CA GLY A 831 11.17 68.24 -4.65
C GLY A 831 9.78 67.60 -4.50
N ILE A 832 9.69 66.53 -3.71
CA ILE A 832 8.51 65.70 -3.49
C ILE A 832 8.22 65.69 -1.99
N GLN A 833 6.95 65.85 -1.60
CA GLN A 833 6.54 65.78 -0.19
C GLN A 833 6.69 64.36 0.36
N GLY A 834 6.99 64.24 1.66
CA GLY A 834 7.23 62.94 2.30
C GLY A 834 6.09 61.93 2.11
N ASP A 835 4.84 62.39 2.25
CA ASP A 835 3.65 61.56 2.10
C ASP A 835 3.43 61.06 0.66
N ASP A 836 4.02 61.74 -0.33
CA ASP A 836 3.91 61.37 -1.75
C ASP A 836 5.03 60.42 -2.21
N LEU A 837 6.10 60.19 -1.43
CA LEU A 837 7.27 59.41 -1.86
C LEU A 837 6.95 57.94 -2.18
N GLU A 838 6.03 57.31 -1.46
CA GLU A 838 5.54 55.96 -1.79
C GLU A 838 4.44 56.00 -2.86
N ARG A 839 3.60 57.03 -2.81
CA ARG A 839 2.41 57.17 -3.64
C ARG A 839 2.72 57.43 -5.11
N ILE A 840 3.81 58.12 -5.44
CA ILE A 840 4.25 58.36 -6.83
C ILE A 840 4.57 57.08 -7.62
N PHE A 841 4.76 55.94 -6.95
CA PHE A 841 4.97 54.65 -7.60
C PHE A 841 3.67 53.85 -7.78
N ALA A 842 2.54 54.30 -7.23
CA ALA A 842 1.25 53.64 -7.40
C ALA A 842 0.65 53.95 -8.80
N PRO A 843 -0.04 52.99 -9.44
CA PRO A 843 -0.61 53.19 -10.77
C PRO A 843 -1.62 54.36 -10.79
N PHE A 844 -1.53 55.22 -11.81
CA PHE A 844 -2.43 56.36 -12.04
C PHE A 844 -2.38 57.48 -11.00
N GLU A 845 -1.53 57.36 -9.98
CA GLU A 845 -1.33 58.40 -8.97
C GLU A 845 -0.42 59.50 -9.51
N ARG A 846 -0.73 60.74 -9.14
CA ARG A 846 0.07 61.94 -9.43
C ARG A 846 0.32 62.65 -8.11
N GLY A 847 1.58 63.01 -7.83
CA GLY A 847 1.93 63.76 -6.61
C GLY A 847 1.21 65.13 -6.56
N ALA A 848 1.01 65.67 -5.36
CA ALA A 848 0.19 66.87 -5.12
C ALA A 848 0.66 68.12 -5.89
N LEU A 849 1.94 68.21 -6.24
CA LEU A 849 2.54 69.29 -7.05
C LEU A 849 2.18 69.23 -8.54
N GLY A 850 1.64 68.10 -9.03
CA GLY A 850 1.29 67.88 -10.44
C GLY A 850 -0.12 68.35 -10.84
N VAL A 851 -0.93 68.83 -9.88
CA VAL A 851 -2.31 69.29 -10.14
C VAL A 851 -2.35 70.64 -10.86
N SER A 852 -1.32 71.47 -10.70
CA SER A 852 -1.30 72.86 -11.16
C SER A 852 -0.78 73.09 -12.59
N GLN A 853 -0.39 72.04 -13.33
CA GLN A 853 0.01 72.13 -14.74
C GLN A 853 -0.86 71.19 -15.60
N PRO A 854 -1.84 71.71 -16.35
CA PRO A 854 -2.59 70.91 -17.30
C PRO A 854 -1.68 70.58 -18.49
N GLN A 855 -1.64 69.29 -18.84
CA GLN A 855 -0.85 68.66 -19.91
C GLN A 855 0.53 68.12 -19.50
N THR A 856 0.56 66.85 -19.09
CA THR A 856 1.28 65.73 -19.75
C THR A 856 1.60 64.62 -18.73
N GLY A 857 1.34 63.36 -19.05
CA GLY A 857 1.85 62.19 -18.30
C GLY A 857 0.77 61.23 -17.81
N THR A 858 0.99 59.94 -18.01
CA THR A 858 0.03 58.86 -17.76
C THR A 858 -0.11 58.47 -16.28
N GLY A 859 0.82 58.89 -15.41
CA GLY A 859 0.90 58.40 -14.03
C GLY A 859 1.36 56.95 -13.92
N LEU A 860 1.82 56.33 -15.01
CA LEU A 860 2.26 54.93 -15.02
C LEU A 860 3.78 54.77 -15.12
N GLY A 861 4.50 55.81 -15.54
CA GLY A 861 5.94 55.72 -15.86
C GLY A 861 6.79 55.24 -14.68
N LEU A 862 6.58 55.79 -13.48
CA LEU A 862 7.34 55.39 -12.28
C LEU A 862 6.92 54.00 -11.77
N THR A 863 5.63 53.68 -11.82
CA THR A 863 5.11 52.34 -11.50
C THR A 863 5.74 51.27 -12.38
N ILE A 864 5.74 51.50 -13.70
CA ILE A 864 6.34 50.59 -14.69
C ILE A 864 7.85 50.49 -14.45
N SER A 865 8.55 51.61 -14.23
CA SER A 865 9.99 51.58 -13.96
C SER A 865 10.32 50.76 -12.71
N ARG A 866 9.54 50.87 -11.62
CA ARG A 866 9.75 50.09 -10.39
C ARG A 866 9.48 48.61 -10.60
N LEU A 867 8.42 48.27 -11.31
CA LEU A 867 8.09 46.89 -11.66
C LEU A 867 9.15 46.26 -12.58
N LEU A 868 9.59 46.97 -13.63
CA LEU A 868 10.65 46.52 -14.53
C LEU A 868 11.99 46.35 -13.82
N ALA A 869 12.39 47.30 -12.97
CA ALA A 869 13.58 47.18 -12.16
C ALA A 869 13.51 45.93 -11.25
N GLY A 870 12.37 45.69 -10.60
CA GLY A 870 12.15 44.50 -9.77
C GLY A 870 12.27 43.19 -10.55
N VAL A 871 11.63 43.09 -11.73
CA VAL A 871 11.73 41.89 -12.59
C VAL A 871 13.14 41.67 -13.11
N MET A 872 13.91 42.74 -13.34
CA MET A 872 15.33 42.69 -13.74
C MET A 872 16.28 42.48 -12.54
N GLY A 873 15.77 42.10 -11.37
CA GLY A 873 16.57 41.78 -10.18
C GLY A 873 17.13 43.01 -9.45
N GLY A 874 16.52 44.17 -9.68
CA GLY A 874 16.91 45.49 -9.19
C GLY A 874 15.87 46.18 -8.30
N ASP A 875 16.11 47.43 -7.95
CA ASP A 875 15.18 48.27 -7.16
C ASP A 875 15.35 49.76 -7.51
N ILE A 876 14.30 50.55 -7.28
CA ILE A 876 14.30 52.02 -7.44
C ILE A 876 14.02 52.67 -6.09
N LYS A 877 14.92 53.55 -5.66
CA LYS A 877 14.77 54.36 -4.44
C LYS A 877 14.74 55.84 -4.78
N VAL A 878 13.98 56.60 -4.01
CA VAL A 878 13.90 58.06 -4.14
C VAL A 878 14.22 58.71 -2.79
N ALA A 879 15.00 59.78 -2.84
CA ALA A 879 15.18 60.70 -1.73
C ALA A 879 14.89 62.10 -2.25
N SER A 880 14.01 62.85 -1.59
CA SER A 880 13.63 64.19 -2.05
C SER A 880 13.44 65.13 -0.88
N THR A 881 13.70 66.41 -1.11
CA THR A 881 13.43 67.47 -0.14
C THR A 881 12.75 68.62 -0.86
N VAL A 882 11.57 69.01 -0.38
CA VAL A 882 10.76 70.08 -0.97
C VAL A 882 11.59 71.37 -1.08
N GLY A 883 11.59 71.98 -2.26
CA GLY A 883 12.32 73.19 -2.62
C GLY A 883 13.82 73.00 -2.89
N ARG A 884 14.37 71.78 -2.74
CA ARG A 884 15.79 71.48 -3.03
C ARG A 884 16.01 70.52 -4.20
N GLY A 885 15.03 69.67 -4.52
CA GLY A 885 15.09 68.71 -5.62
C GLY A 885 14.96 67.26 -5.17
N SER A 886 15.15 66.32 -6.10
CA SER A 886 15.01 64.88 -5.86
C SER A 886 16.16 64.07 -6.43
N THR A 887 16.42 62.92 -5.82
CA THR A 887 17.41 61.93 -6.26
C THR A 887 16.73 60.58 -6.41
N PHE A 888 16.70 60.07 -7.64
CA PHE A 888 16.25 58.71 -7.96
C PHE A 888 17.47 57.81 -8.17
N LYS A 889 17.54 56.70 -7.44
CA LYS A 889 18.60 55.69 -7.55
C LYS A 889 18.03 54.37 -8.02
N VAL A 890 18.52 53.86 -9.14
CA VAL A 890 18.15 52.56 -9.70
C VAL A 890 19.33 51.62 -9.59
N LYS A 891 19.13 50.46 -8.98
CA LYS A 891 20.13 49.38 -8.93
C LYS A 891 19.70 48.26 -9.86
N MET A 892 20.59 47.77 -10.72
CA MET A 892 20.31 46.66 -11.64
C MET A 892 21.52 45.74 -11.78
N LEU A 893 21.25 44.46 -12.03
CA LEU A 893 22.27 43.48 -12.36
C LEU A 893 22.65 43.62 -13.85
N LEU A 894 23.83 44.15 -14.14
CA LEU A 894 24.39 44.31 -15.49
C LEU A 894 25.72 43.56 -15.58
N SER A 895 25.66 42.23 -15.67
CA SER A 895 26.85 41.38 -15.70
C SER A 895 27.67 41.61 -16.97
N GLU A 896 28.99 41.79 -16.83
CA GLU A 896 29.93 41.91 -17.95
C GLU A 896 29.98 40.64 -18.83
N VAL A 897 30.12 40.83 -20.13
CA VAL A 897 30.28 39.75 -21.12
C VAL A 897 31.76 39.43 -21.29
N THR A 898 32.19 38.23 -20.87
CA THR A 898 33.60 37.79 -20.91
C THR A 898 34.15 37.52 -22.30
N ASN A 899 33.30 37.33 -23.32
CA ASN A 899 33.73 37.10 -24.70
C ASN A 899 32.68 37.66 -25.68
N PRO A 900 32.66 38.99 -25.91
CA PRO A 900 31.62 39.64 -26.72
C PRO A 900 31.72 39.19 -28.18
N ARG A 901 30.57 38.97 -28.84
CA ARG A 901 30.55 38.61 -30.26
C ARG A 901 31.04 39.80 -31.09
N ARG A 902 32.21 39.65 -31.73
CA ARG A 902 32.70 40.61 -32.75
C ARG A 902 31.79 40.54 -33.98
N ILE A 903 30.91 41.52 -34.12
CA ILE A 903 30.31 41.85 -35.42
C ILE A 903 31.29 42.81 -36.10
N ALA A 904 31.97 42.35 -37.15
CA ALA A 904 32.79 43.24 -37.97
C ALA A 904 31.85 44.23 -38.70
N PRO A 905 32.11 45.55 -38.63
CA PRO A 905 31.35 46.50 -39.45
C PRO A 905 31.61 46.21 -40.94
N VAL A 906 30.56 46.28 -41.75
CA VAL A 906 30.70 46.26 -43.22
C VAL A 906 31.22 47.65 -43.60
N GLU A 907 32.53 47.79 -43.74
CA GLU A 907 33.21 49.10 -43.92
C GLU A 907 33.08 49.68 -45.34
N ALA A 908 32.48 48.98 -46.31
CA ALA A 908 32.30 49.48 -47.68
C ALA A 908 30.85 49.27 -48.20
N PRO A 909 30.26 50.24 -48.92
CA PRO A 909 28.91 50.12 -49.47
C PRO A 909 28.87 48.99 -50.51
N VAL A 910 28.00 48.02 -50.27
CA VAL A 910 27.73 46.91 -51.20
C VAL A 910 27.00 47.47 -52.41
N SER A 911 27.56 47.30 -53.61
CA SER A 911 26.98 47.77 -54.87
C SER A 911 26.24 46.68 -55.64
N GLY A 912 26.46 45.40 -55.29
CA GLY A 912 25.82 44.23 -55.91
C GLY A 912 26.39 42.93 -55.35
N TYR A 913 26.16 41.80 -56.02
CA TYR A 913 26.78 40.50 -55.68
C TYR A 913 27.19 39.73 -56.93
N HIS A 914 28.19 38.85 -56.78
CA HIS A 914 28.63 37.95 -57.85
C HIS A 914 27.69 36.75 -58.01
N GLY A 915 27.41 36.37 -59.26
CA GLY A 915 26.66 35.15 -59.61
C GLY A 915 25.32 35.42 -60.31
N ALA A 916 24.51 34.37 -60.47
CA ALA A 916 23.18 34.47 -61.07
C ALA A 916 22.21 35.23 -60.16
N ARG A 917 21.27 35.99 -60.77
CA ARG A 917 20.29 36.76 -60.00
C ARG A 917 19.41 35.86 -59.14
N LYS A 918 19.33 36.18 -57.85
CA LYS A 918 18.57 35.49 -56.82
C LYS A 918 17.21 36.14 -56.62
N THR A 919 16.18 35.31 -56.45
CA THR A 919 14.81 35.75 -56.20
C THR A 919 14.49 35.70 -54.72
N ILE A 920 14.02 36.80 -54.14
CA ILE A 920 13.64 36.91 -52.73
C ILE A 920 12.14 37.22 -52.65
N LEU A 921 11.40 36.42 -51.90
CA LEU A 921 9.97 36.66 -51.64
C LEU A 921 9.80 37.24 -50.23
N ILE A 922 9.33 38.47 -50.15
CA ILE A 922 9.13 39.23 -48.92
C ILE A 922 7.65 39.16 -48.52
N THR A 923 7.36 38.64 -47.35
CA THR A 923 6.01 38.57 -46.80
C THR A 923 5.97 39.30 -45.47
N ASP A 924 5.23 40.40 -45.45
CA ASP A 924 5.04 41.26 -44.28
C ASP A 924 3.71 41.97 -44.46
N ASP A 925 2.94 42.22 -43.40
CA ASP A 925 1.65 42.90 -43.51
C ASP A 925 1.80 44.43 -43.62
N ASP A 926 2.91 44.99 -43.10
CA ASP A 926 3.20 46.41 -43.16
C ASP A 926 3.76 46.83 -44.54
N PRO A 927 3.03 47.65 -45.33
CA PRO A 927 3.52 48.13 -46.63
C PRO A 927 4.82 48.93 -46.53
N VAL A 928 5.02 49.71 -45.47
CA VAL A 928 6.21 50.54 -45.28
C VAL A 928 7.45 49.65 -45.16
N HIS A 929 7.31 48.52 -44.47
CA HIS A 929 8.41 47.59 -44.28
C HIS A 929 8.74 46.82 -45.56
N ARG A 930 7.73 46.39 -46.33
CA ARG A 930 7.93 45.79 -47.65
C ARG A 930 8.61 46.75 -48.61
N ASP A 931 8.22 48.02 -48.60
CA ASP A 931 8.78 49.05 -49.48
C ASP A 931 10.22 49.37 -49.11
N LEU A 932 10.55 49.49 -47.82
CA LEU A 932 11.93 49.66 -47.34
C LEU A 932 12.84 48.52 -47.81
N LEU A 933 12.42 47.26 -47.64
CA LEU A 933 13.19 46.10 -48.09
C LEU A 933 13.35 46.07 -49.61
N ARG A 934 12.34 46.56 -50.35
CA ARG A 934 12.42 46.70 -51.81
C ARG A 934 13.45 47.75 -52.21
N GLU A 935 13.40 48.93 -51.61
CA GLU A 935 14.34 50.02 -51.86
C GLU A 935 15.79 49.62 -51.57
N VAL A 936 16.03 48.83 -50.51
CA VAL A 936 17.38 48.39 -50.14
C VAL A 936 17.89 47.25 -51.02
N LEU A 937 17.07 46.24 -51.33
CA LEU A 937 17.54 45.01 -51.99
C LEU A 937 17.44 45.05 -53.52
N THR A 938 16.53 45.84 -54.11
CA THR A 938 16.42 45.94 -55.58
C THR A 938 17.69 46.50 -56.24
N PRO A 939 18.33 47.59 -55.73
CA PRO A 939 19.55 48.13 -56.32
C PRO A 939 20.73 47.13 -56.34
N LEU A 940 20.76 46.19 -55.40
CA LEU A 940 21.81 45.16 -55.30
C LEU A 940 21.68 44.02 -56.32
N GLY A 941 20.62 44.03 -57.15
CA GLY A 941 20.40 43.07 -58.23
C GLY A 941 19.54 41.85 -57.87
N PHE A 942 18.86 41.85 -56.73
CA PHE A 942 17.87 40.81 -56.38
C PHE A 942 16.56 40.99 -57.14
N ILE A 943 15.89 39.88 -57.47
CA ILE A 943 14.52 39.88 -57.99
C ILE A 943 13.58 39.77 -56.79
N LEU A 944 12.77 40.79 -56.54
CA LEU A 944 11.92 40.84 -55.35
C LEU A 944 10.45 40.58 -55.71
N LEU A 945 9.86 39.61 -55.03
CA LEU A 945 8.42 39.37 -55.01
C LEU A 945 7.89 39.74 -53.62
N SER A 946 6.69 40.28 -53.53
CA SER A 946 6.12 40.67 -52.24
C SER A 946 4.68 40.20 -52.05
N ALA A 947 4.38 39.66 -50.88
CA ALA A 947 3.03 39.33 -50.42
C ALA A 947 2.70 40.12 -49.14
N ALA A 948 1.41 40.43 -48.97
CA ALA A 948 0.92 41.17 -47.80
C ALA A 948 0.49 40.26 -46.64
N ASP A 949 0.38 38.95 -46.87
CA ASP A 949 -0.06 37.97 -45.88
C ASP A 949 0.44 36.55 -46.20
N GLY A 950 0.28 35.64 -45.24
CA GLY A 950 0.70 34.25 -45.38
C GLY A 950 0.03 33.49 -46.53
N PRO A 951 -1.30 33.57 -46.73
CA PRO A 951 -1.96 32.94 -47.89
C PRO A 951 -1.46 33.47 -49.23
N GLY A 952 -1.23 34.78 -49.36
CA GLY A 952 -0.66 35.39 -50.55
C GLY A 952 0.76 34.91 -50.82
N CYS A 953 1.57 34.73 -49.77
CA CYS A 953 2.90 34.13 -49.88
C CYS A 953 2.83 32.70 -50.43
N LEU A 954 1.96 31.86 -49.88
CA LEU A 954 1.80 30.47 -50.32
C LEU A 954 1.27 30.38 -51.76
N ALA A 955 0.33 31.24 -52.14
CA ALA A 955 -0.19 31.29 -53.50
C ALA A 955 0.88 31.69 -54.52
N LEU A 956 1.73 32.67 -54.19
CA LEU A 956 2.87 33.04 -55.03
C LEU A 956 3.92 31.93 -55.08
N ALA A 957 4.21 31.28 -53.95
CA ALA A 957 5.18 30.19 -53.87
C ALA A 957 4.78 28.97 -54.72
N GLN A 958 3.49 28.74 -54.98
CA GLN A 958 3.06 27.68 -55.92
C GLN A 958 3.50 27.94 -57.37
N HIS A 959 3.65 29.21 -57.76
CA HIS A 959 3.91 29.62 -59.14
C HIS A 959 5.34 30.12 -59.38
N CYS A 960 6.15 30.25 -58.33
CA CYS A 960 7.56 30.64 -58.43
C CYS A 960 8.44 29.84 -57.47
N ARG A 961 9.75 29.79 -57.72
CA ARG A 961 10.73 29.17 -56.81
C ARG A 961 11.73 30.21 -56.32
N PRO A 962 11.40 30.94 -55.24
CA PRO A 962 12.33 31.90 -54.63
C PRO A 962 13.56 31.19 -54.07
N ASP A 963 14.71 31.88 -54.08
CA ASP A 963 15.93 31.43 -53.40
C ASP A 963 15.87 31.72 -51.88
N LEU A 964 15.17 32.78 -51.47
CA LEU A 964 14.97 33.18 -50.07
C LEU A 964 13.53 33.66 -49.83
N PHE A 965 12.93 33.19 -48.75
CA PHE A 965 11.71 33.76 -48.17
C PHE A 965 12.09 34.63 -46.97
N LEU A 966 11.70 35.90 -46.97
CA LEU A 966 11.65 36.73 -45.77
C LEU A 966 10.22 36.73 -45.27
N LEU A 967 9.98 36.15 -44.09
CA LEU A 967 8.64 35.98 -43.53
C LEU A 967 8.51 36.73 -42.21
N ASP A 968 7.57 37.67 -42.14
CA ASP A 968 7.14 38.21 -40.86
C ASP A 968 6.40 37.14 -40.04
N ILE A 969 6.61 37.13 -38.73
CA ILE A 969 5.96 36.16 -37.85
C ILE A 969 4.51 36.56 -37.57
N SER A 970 4.31 37.83 -37.23
CA SER A 970 3.03 38.34 -36.74
C SER A 970 2.19 38.92 -37.86
N MET A 971 1.74 38.06 -38.77
CA MET A 971 0.87 38.42 -39.89
C MET A 971 -0.60 38.08 -39.62
N PRO A 972 -1.56 38.86 -40.15
CA PRO A 972 -2.98 38.53 -40.11
C PRO A 972 -3.30 37.25 -40.91
N ALA A 973 -4.38 36.57 -40.53
CA ALA A 973 -4.90 35.32 -41.11
C ALA A 973 -4.01 34.07 -40.93
N MET A 974 -2.71 34.14 -41.19
CA MET A 974 -1.77 33.02 -41.02
C MET A 974 -0.42 33.53 -40.53
N ASP A 975 0.05 32.99 -39.41
CA ASP A 975 1.35 33.36 -38.85
C ASP A 975 2.52 32.82 -39.68
N GLY A 976 3.67 33.49 -39.56
CA GLY A 976 4.88 33.13 -40.34
C GLY A 976 5.39 31.72 -40.05
N TRP A 977 5.13 31.16 -38.86
CA TRP A 977 5.50 29.79 -38.50
C TRP A 977 4.73 28.77 -39.33
N THR A 978 3.41 28.95 -39.41
CA THR A 978 2.51 28.11 -40.20
C THR A 978 2.85 28.22 -41.69
N VAL A 979 3.19 29.43 -42.18
CA VAL A 979 3.65 29.62 -43.56
C VAL A 979 4.95 28.86 -43.82
N ALA A 980 5.94 28.96 -42.93
CA ALA A 980 7.21 28.25 -43.07
C ALA A 980 7.02 26.72 -43.09
N GLU A 981 6.18 26.17 -42.20
CA GLU A 981 5.83 24.75 -42.19
C GLU A 981 5.15 24.33 -43.50
N GLN A 982 4.17 25.09 -44.00
CA GLN A 982 3.47 24.79 -45.24
C GLN A 982 4.37 24.91 -46.47
N LEU A 983 5.29 25.88 -46.51
CA LEU A 983 6.29 25.99 -47.58
C LEU A 983 7.20 24.76 -47.63
N ARG A 984 7.62 24.25 -46.46
CA ARG A 984 8.40 23.00 -46.39
C ARG A 984 7.57 21.80 -46.82
N ALA A 985 6.34 21.66 -46.34
CA ALA A 985 5.44 20.58 -46.75
C ALA A 985 5.12 20.61 -48.26
N ALA A 986 5.06 21.80 -48.86
CA ALA A 986 4.86 22.00 -50.30
C ALA A 986 6.12 21.75 -51.15
N GLY A 987 7.24 21.32 -50.55
CA GLY A 987 8.45 20.90 -51.26
C GLY A 987 9.49 22.00 -51.49
N HIS A 988 9.34 23.19 -50.91
CA HIS A 988 10.34 24.28 -50.99
C HIS A 988 11.51 24.05 -50.02
N HIS A 989 12.13 22.87 -50.01
CA HIS A 989 13.24 22.55 -49.11
C HIS A 989 14.58 23.20 -49.51
N GLN A 990 14.72 23.63 -50.76
CA GLN A 990 15.95 24.24 -51.27
C GLN A 990 16.02 25.76 -51.04
N ALA A 991 14.88 26.43 -50.94
CA ALA A 991 14.81 27.86 -50.65
C ALA A 991 15.15 28.12 -49.18
N ARG A 992 15.88 29.19 -48.88
CA ARG A 992 16.16 29.58 -47.50
C ARG A 992 14.95 30.32 -46.93
N ILE A 993 14.70 30.17 -45.63
CA ILE A 993 13.64 30.90 -44.93
C ILE A 993 14.25 31.70 -43.79
N LEU A 994 14.15 33.03 -43.88
CA LEU A 994 14.58 34.00 -42.87
C LEU A 994 13.33 34.57 -42.19
N MET A 995 13.16 34.26 -40.90
CA MET A 995 12.06 34.76 -40.09
C MET A 995 12.38 36.17 -39.60
N VAL A 996 11.42 37.08 -39.68
CA VAL A 996 11.52 38.46 -39.22
C VAL A 996 10.48 38.70 -38.12
N SER A 997 10.84 39.34 -37.01
CA SER A 997 9.94 39.47 -35.87
C SER A 997 10.03 40.80 -35.14
N ALA A 998 8.89 41.24 -34.60
CA ALA A 998 8.77 42.43 -33.79
C ALA A 998 9.06 42.21 -32.29
N SER A 999 9.22 40.97 -31.80
CA SER A 999 9.31 40.67 -30.36
C SER A 999 10.18 39.45 -30.00
N ALA A 1000 10.97 39.56 -28.93
CA ALA A 1000 11.79 38.46 -28.42
C ALA A 1000 10.97 37.23 -27.95
N LEU A 1001 9.69 37.42 -27.58
CA LEU A 1001 8.77 36.32 -27.25
C LEU A 1001 8.42 35.47 -28.48
N GLU A 1002 8.26 36.09 -29.65
CA GLU A 1002 7.99 35.38 -30.90
C GLU A 1002 9.22 34.56 -31.31
N ALA A 1003 10.43 35.04 -30.98
CA ALA A 1003 11.69 34.33 -31.20
C ALA A 1003 11.87 33.09 -30.31
N HIS A 1004 11.28 33.06 -29.11
CA HIS A 1004 11.51 32.04 -28.08
C HIS A 1004 10.23 31.26 -27.67
N GLY A 1005 9.09 31.53 -28.30
CA GLY A 1005 7.77 30.99 -27.94
C GLY A 1005 7.52 29.53 -28.34
N ALA A 1006 8.45 28.91 -29.07
CA ALA A 1006 8.51 27.47 -29.35
C ALA A 1006 9.96 27.00 -29.14
N PRO A 1007 10.20 25.73 -28.77
CA PRO A 1007 11.57 25.24 -28.58
C PRO A 1007 12.39 25.55 -29.83
N LEU A 1008 13.56 26.20 -29.64
CA LEU A 1008 14.55 26.71 -30.62
C LEU A 1008 15.10 25.67 -31.62
N ALA A 1009 14.39 24.56 -31.84
CA ALA A 1009 14.74 23.44 -32.70
C ALA A 1009 13.53 22.97 -33.53
N GLN A 1010 12.81 23.89 -34.19
CA GLN A 1010 11.88 23.51 -35.27
C GLN A 1010 12.63 23.57 -36.62
N PRO A 1011 12.67 22.47 -37.41
CA PRO A 1011 13.55 22.31 -38.58
C PRO A 1011 13.12 23.08 -39.84
N PHE A 1012 12.19 24.04 -39.73
CA PHE A 1012 11.50 24.60 -40.89
C PHE A 1012 12.06 25.94 -41.39
N HIS A 1013 12.91 26.64 -40.63
CA HIS A 1013 13.55 27.90 -41.05
C HIS A 1013 15.09 27.84 -40.96
N ASP A 1014 15.79 28.77 -41.63
CA ASP A 1014 17.25 28.77 -41.75
C ASP A 1014 17.93 29.96 -41.03
N GLY A 1015 17.18 31.01 -40.69
CA GLY A 1015 17.72 32.18 -39.99
C GLY A 1015 16.65 33.06 -39.37
N TYR A 1016 17.09 34.03 -38.55
CA TYR A 1016 16.20 34.91 -37.79
C TYR A 1016 16.71 36.35 -37.71
N LEU A 1017 15.82 37.33 -37.85
CA LEU A 1017 16.12 38.76 -37.72
C LEU A 1017 15.06 39.51 -36.88
N MET A 1018 15.51 40.44 -36.03
CA MET A 1018 14.63 41.28 -35.22
C MET A 1018 14.32 42.60 -35.94
N LYS A 1019 13.08 43.10 -35.79
CA LYS A 1019 12.66 44.45 -36.15
C LYS A 1019 12.99 45.42 -34.99
N PRO A 1020 13.42 46.67 -35.24
CA PRO A 1020 13.65 47.28 -36.55
C PRO A 1020 14.84 46.62 -37.27
N ILE A 1021 14.70 46.41 -38.59
CA ILE A 1021 15.71 45.71 -39.39
C ILE A 1021 16.98 46.55 -39.45
N ASP A 1022 18.07 45.99 -38.93
CA ASP A 1022 19.43 46.49 -39.11
C ASP A 1022 19.95 46.06 -40.50
N ILE A 1023 20.12 47.03 -41.40
CA ILE A 1023 20.46 46.79 -42.82
C ILE A 1023 21.79 46.03 -42.98
N PRO A 1024 22.92 46.46 -42.37
CA PRO A 1024 24.15 45.67 -42.35
C PRO A 1024 23.95 44.22 -41.93
N ARG A 1025 23.17 43.98 -40.87
CA ARG A 1025 22.90 42.63 -40.36
C ARG A 1025 22.00 41.83 -41.30
N LEU A 1026 21.01 42.46 -41.93
CA LEU A 1026 20.18 41.85 -42.97
C LEU A 1026 21.05 41.38 -44.14
N LEU A 1027 21.92 42.25 -44.66
CA LEU A 1027 22.80 41.93 -45.77
C LEU A 1027 23.76 40.79 -45.40
N GLU A 1028 24.38 40.84 -44.22
CA GLU A 1028 25.27 39.75 -43.79
C GLU A 1028 24.51 38.42 -43.64
N THR A 1029 23.28 38.45 -43.13
CA THR A 1029 22.45 37.24 -43.00
C THR A 1029 22.05 36.70 -44.38
N ILE A 1030 21.68 37.56 -45.33
CA ILE A 1030 21.39 37.17 -46.73
C ILE A 1030 22.64 36.56 -47.38
N ARG A 1031 23.82 37.17 -47.18
CA ARG A 1031 25.11 36.68 -47.69
C ARG A 1031 25.38 35.26 -47.23
N GLN A 1032 25.20 34.99 -45.94
CA GLN A 1032 25.42 33.68 -45.33
C GLN A 1032 24.40 32.64 -45.82
N LEU A 1033 23.11 32.99 -45.87
CA LEU A 1033 22.04 32.08 -46.25
C LEU A 1033 22.09 31.71 -47.74
N LEU A 1034 22.27 32.69 -48.61
CA LEU A 1034 22.33 32.50 -50.06
C LEU A 1034 23.72 32.11 -50.56
N ARG A 1035 24.75 32.18 -49.69
CA ARG A 1035 26.16 31.91 -50.00
C ARG A 1035 26.65 32.70 -51.21
N ILE A 1036 26.36 33.99 -51.20
CA ILE A 1036 26.77 34.95 -52.24
C ILE A 1036 27.98 35.76 -51.77
N GLU A 1037 28.78 36.25 -52.71
CA GLU A 1037 29.88 37.16 -52.44
C GLU A 1037 29.48 38.57 -52.88
N TRP A 1038 29.55 39.52 -51.95
CA TRP A 1038 29.23 40.91 -52.21
C TRP A 1038 30.26 41.55 -53.14
N GLN A 1039 29.77 42.32 -54.11
CA GLN A 1039 30.55 43.30 -54.84
C GLN A 1039 30.55 44.58 -54.00
N TYR A 1040 31.74 45.02 -53.64
CA TYR A 1040 31.94 46.30 -53.01
C TYR A 1040 32.24 47.31 -54.11
N GLY A 1041 31.69 48.53 -54.01
CA GLY A 1041 32.05 49.58 -54.95
C GLY A 1041 33.57 49.79 -54.97
N SER A 1042 34.18 49.79 -56.16
CA SER A 1042 35.55 50.27 -56.33
C SER A 1042 35.58 51.74 -55.92
N ASP A 1043 36.44 52.05 -54.96
CA ASP A 1043 36.66 53.39 -54.42
C ASP A 1043 37.40 54.25 -55.47
N GLU A 1044 36.68 54.70 -56.49
CA GLU A 1044 37.11 55.76 -57.40
C GLU A 1044 35.95 56.75 -57.62
N THR A 1045 35.64 57.50 -56.55
CA THR A 1045 35.22 58.89 -56.73
C THR A 1045 36.23 59.76 -56.00
N VAL A 1046 37.25 60.17 -56.75
CA VAL A 1046 38.14 61.28 -56.36
C VAL A 1046 37.26 62.53 -56.25
N VAL A 1047 36.92 62.93 -55.04
CA VAL A 1047 36.52 64.30 -54.72
C VAL A 1047 37.80 65.01 -54.23
N PRO A 1048 38.13 66.23 -54.70
CA PRO A 1048 39.40 66.86 -54.36
C PRO A 1048 39.47 67.10 -52.85
N LEU A 1049 40.50 66.57 -52.17
CA LEU A 1049 40.77 66.87 -50.77
C LEU A 1049 41.20 68.34 -50.63
N TRP A 1050 40.28 69.17 -50.11
CA TRP A 1050 40.63 70.50 -49.64
C TRP A 1050 41.65 70.36 -48.48
N ARG A 1051 42.79 71.05 -48.58
CA ARG A 1051 43.87 70.99 -47.57
C ARG A 1051 43.96 72.30 -46.79
N PRO A 1052 44.14 72.27 -45.45
CA PRO A 1052 44.20 73.48 -44.64
C PRO A 1052 45.30 74.47 -45.05
N GLU A 1053 46.42 73.97 -45.56
CA GLU A 1053 47.61 74.78 -45.90
C GLU A 1053 47.54 75.46 -47.28
N SER A 1054 46.73 74.94 -48.21
CA SER A 1054 46.70 75.39 -49.62
C SER A 1054 45.30 75.64 -50.19
N GLY A 1055 44.25 75.39 -49.42
CA GLY A 1055 42.85 75.53 -49.83
C GLY A 1055 42.27 76.92 -49.53
N SER A 1056 41.29 77.32 -50.34
CA SER A 1056 40.51 78.56 -50.17
C SER A 1056 39.72 78.52 -48.85
N ARG A 1057 39.83 79.56 -47.99
CA ARG A 1057 39.27 79.57 -46.62
C ARG A 1057 38.12 80.57 -46.49
N PRO A 1058 36.96 80.17 -45.91
CA PRO A 1058 35.90 81.12 -45.63
C PRO A 1058 36.28 82.09 -44.50
N PRO A 1059 35.66 83.28 -44.43
CA PRO A 1059 35.99 84.28 -43.42
C PRO A 1059 35.85 83.75 -41.99
N VAL A 1060 36.72 84.21 -41.06
CA VAL A 1060 36.77 83.80 -39.64
C VAL A 1060 35.39 83.70 -38.99
N ARG A 1061 34.50 84.67 -39.24
CA ARG A 1061 33.13 84.68 -38.69
C ARG A 1061 32.33 83.39 -38.99
N HIS A 1062 32.55 82.80 -40.17
CA HIS A 1062 31.89 81.56 -40.57
C HIS A 1062 32.57 80.36 -39.91
N ILE A 1063 33.90 80.38 -39.75
CA ILE A 1063 34.66 79.35 -39.04
C ILE A 1063 34.26 79.33 -37.55
N GLU A 1064 34.15 80.48 -36.89
CA GLU A 1064 33.71 80.59 -35.50
C GLU A 1064 32.26 80.12 -35.31
N ALA A 1065 31.38 80.48 -36.25
CA ALA A 1065 30.01 79.97 -36.25
C ALA A 1065 29.98 78.43 -36.38
N LEU A 1066 30.79 77.86 -37.29
CA LEU A 1066 30.90 76.42 -37.48
C LEU A 1066 31.53 75.70 -36.27
N ILE A 1067 32.49 76.32 -35.58
CA ILE A 1067 33.08 75.84 -34.32
C ILE A 1067 32.02 75.87 -33.21
N GLY A 1068 31.27 76.96 -33.08
CA GLY A 1068 30.20 77.09 -32.08
C GLY A 1068 29.10 76.05 -32.30
N LEU A 1069 28.66 75.87 -33.55
CA LEU A 1069 27.67 74.85 -33.91
C LEU A 1069 28.20 73.42 -33.70
N GLY A 1070 29.49 73.20 -33.97
CA GLY A 1070 30.21 71.95 -33.70
C GLY A 1070 30.33 71.61 -32.21
N GLN A 1071 30.62 72.59 -31.35
CA GLN A 1071 30.67 72.43 -29.89
C GLN A 1071 29.30 72.08 -29.29
N ILE A 1072 28.24 72.64 -29.88
CA ILE A 1072 26.85 72.36 -29.47
C ILE A 1072 26.36 71.03 -30.07
N GLY A 1073 27.08 70.47 -31.05
CA GLY A 1073 26.75 69.19 -31.71
C GLY A 1073 25.52 69.26 -32.59
N TYR A 1074 25.12 70.44 -33.07
CA TYR A 1074 23.87 70.62 -33.82
C TYR A 1074 24.07 70.41 -35.33
N VAL A 1075 24.17 69.14 -35.73
CA VAL A 1075 24.49 68.69 -37.11
C VAL A 1075 23.63 69.37 -38.18
N LYS A 1076 22.32 69.51 -37.96
CA LYS A 1076 21.41 70.11 -38.94
C LYS A 1076 21.71 71.61 -39.17
N ALA A 1077 22.10 72.33 -38.12
CA ALA A 1077 22.52 73.73 -38.25
C ALA A 1077 23.91 73.86 -38.85
N ILE A 1078 24.81 72.90 -38.62
CA ILE A 1078 26.11 72.83 -39.30
C ILE A 1078 25.89 72.66 -40.81
N GLN A 1079 25.05 71.70 -41.23
CA GLN A 1079 24.72 71.49 -42.65
C GLN A 1079 24.09 72.74 -43.28
N LEU A 1080 23.11 73.37 -42.61
CA LEU A 1080 22.53 74.64 -43.05
C LEU A 1080 23.58 75.76 -43.18
N LYS A 1081 24.52 75.86 -42.24
CA LYS A 1081 25.57 76.88 -42.29
C LYS A 1081 26.60 76.60 -43.38
N LEU A 1082 26.88 75.32 -43.65
CA LEU A 1082 27.72 74.89 -44.78
C LEU A 1082 27.02 75.13 -46.12
N ASP A 1083 25.70 74.93 -46.23
CA ASP A 1083 24.89 75.31 -47.39
C ASP A 1083 24.92 76.83 -47.62
N GLU A 1084 24.77 77.62 -46.55
CA GLU A 1084 24.87 79.09 -46.60
C GLU A 1084 26.23 79.53 -47.14
N ILE A 1085 27.33 79.00 -46.60
CA ILE A 1085 28.70 79.30 -47.06
C ILE A 1085 28.90 78.89 -48.52
N GLY A 1086 28.40 77.71 -48.92
CA GLY A 1086 28.50 77.24 -50.31
C GLY A 1086 27.69 78.08 -51.29
N SER A 1087 26.60 78.71 -50.83
CA SER A 1087 25.74 79.58 -51.65
C SER A 1087 26.24 81.03 -51.74
N GLU A 1088 26.81 81.57 -50.66
CA GLU A 1088 27.31 82.95 -50.59
C GLU A 1088 28.75 83.09 -51.12
N HIS A 1089 29.55 82.03 -51.00
CA HIS A 1089 30.97 82.01 -51.37
C HIS A 1089 31.34 80.74 -52.16
N PRO A 1090 30.99 80.66 -53.46
CA PRO A 1090 31.24 79.49 -54.31
C PRO A 1090 32.73 79.10 -54.41
N GLU A 1091 33.64 80.05 -54.22
CA GLU A 1091 35.09 79.85 -54.17
C GLU A 1091 35.58 78.99 -52.99
N HIS A 1092 34.71 78.68 -52.02
CA HIS A 1092 34.97 77.80 -50.89
C HIS A 1092 34.22 76.46 -51.00
N ALA A 1093 33.70 76.10 -52.18
CA ALA A 1093 32.94 74.88 -52.39
C ALA A 1093 33.70 73.61 -51.96
N ASP A 1094 35.01 73.54 -52.19
CA ASP A 1094 35.83 72.39 -51.81
C ASP A 1094 35.94 72.26 -50.27
N PHE A 1095 36.01 73.38 -49.54
CA PHE A 1095 35.96 73.39 -48.07
C PHE A 1095 34.59 72.93 -47.56
N VAL A 1096 33.51 73.42 -48.17
CA VAL A 1096 32.14 73.05 -47.81
C VAL A 1096 31.90 71.57 -48.05
N ALA A 1097 32.40 71.02 -49.15
CA ALA A 1097 32.30 69.60 -49.48
C ALA A 1097 33.08 68.72 -48.48
N GLU A 1098 34.30 69.11 -48.13
CA GLU A 1098 35.11 68.38 -47.14
C GLU A 1098 34.48 68.42 -45.74
N MET A 1099 34.08 69.60 -45.26
CA MET A 1099 33.42 69.74 -43.95
C MET A 1099 32.08 69.01 -43.92
N ARG A 1100 31.33 69.00 -45.03
CA ARG A 1100 30.08 68.24 -45.14
C ARG A 1100 30.33 66.73 -45.13
N SER A 1101 31.36 66.26 -45.82
CA SER A 1101 31.79 64.86 -45.79
C SER A 1101 32.13 64.40 -44.37
N LEU A 1102 32.88 65.20 -43.61
CA LEU A 1102 33.20 64.90 -42.20
C LEU A 1102 31.94 64.87 -41.32
N VAL A 1103 31.02 65.80 -41.51
CA VAL A 1103 29.75 65.86 -40.76
C VAL A 1103 28.81 64.69 -41.12
N ASP A 1104 28.72 64.33 -42.40
CA ASP A 1104 27.87 63.25 -42.89
C ASP A 1104 28.39 61.87 -42.46
N ARG A 1105 29.73 61.72 -42.33
CA ARG A 1105 30.38 60.54 -41.73
C ARG A 1105 30.38 60.55 -40.20
N PHE A 1106 29.79 61.58 -39.57
CA PHE A 1106 29.78 61.80 -38.12
C PHE A 1106 31.17 61.91 -37.46
N ASP A 1107 32.21 62.25 -38.24
CA ASP A 1107 33.55 62.52 -37.73
C ASP A 1107 33.67 63.97 -37.24
N LEU A 1108 32.92 64.27 -36.17
CA LEU A 1108 32.87 65.59 -35.56
C LEU A 1108 34.19 65.98 -34.88
N ASP A 1109 35.02 65.01 -34.51
CA ASP A 1109 36.33 65.24 -33.92
C ASP A 1109 37.31 65.76 -34.96
N GLN A 1110 37.37 65.16 -36.16
CA GLN A 1110 38.21 65.66 -37.25
C GLN A 1110 37.66 66.97 -37.83
N TYR A 1111 36.33 67.14 -37.92
CA TYR A 1111 35.69 68.41 -38.25
C TYR A 1111 36.09 69.55 -37.28
N MET A 1112 35.99 69.31 -35.96
CA MET A 1112 36.39 70.30 -34.95
C MET A 1112 37.89 70.57 -34.93
N THR A 1113 38.71 69.54 -35.16
CA THR A 1113 40.17 69.69 -35.23
C THR A 1113 40.57 70.53 -36.46
N THR A 1114 39.93 70.31 -37.59
CA THR A 1114 40.20 71.05 -38.83
C THR A 1114 39.80 72.53 -38.70
N LEU A 1115 38.63 72.81 -38.13
CA LEU A 1115 38.17 74.18 -37.90
C LEU A 1115 39.01 74.93 -36.85
N LYS A 1116 39.42 74.27 -35.77
CA LYS A 1116 40.33 74.86 -34.77
C LYS A 1116 41.71 75.12 -35.33
N THR A 1117 42.20 74.25 -36.20
CA THR A 1117 43.48 74.44 -36.89
C THR A 1117 43.40 75.65 -37.82
N LEU A 1118 42.31 75.81 -38.56
CA LEU A 1118 42.08 76.99 -39.40
C LEU A 1118 41.97 78.29 -38.59
N HIS A 1119 41.26 78.27 -37.46
CA HIS A 1119 41.14 79.42 -36.56
C HIS A 1119 42.52 79.84 -36.00
N ALA A 1120 43.41 78.88 -35.73
CA ALA A 1120 44.76 79.13 -35.21
C ALA A 1120 45.75 79.71 -36.24
N TYR A 1121 45.47 79.69 -37.55
CA TYR A 1121 46.38 80.23 -38.58
C TYR A 1121 46.16 81.73 -38.87
N GLU A 1122 45.11 82.36 -38.34
CA GLU A 1122 44.81 83.80 -38.52
C GLU A 1122 45.11 84.66 -37.27
N HIS A 1123 45.67 84.04 -36.21
CA HIS A 1123 46.10 84.71 -34.97
C HIS A 1123 47.56 84.50 -34.62
#